data_AF-A0A241VMM3-F1
#
_entry.id   AF-A0A241VMM3-F1
#
_cell.length_a   1.000
_cell.length_b   1.000
_cell.length_c   1.000
_cell.angle_alpha   90.00
_cell.angle_beta   90.00
_cell.angle_gamma   90.00
#
_symmetry.space_group_name_H-M   'P 1'
#
loop_
_entity.id
_entity.type
_entity.pdbx_description
1 polymer ?
#
loop_
_entity_poly.entity_id
_entity_poly.type
_entity_poly.pdbx_seq_one_letter_code
_entity_poly.pdbx_strand_id
1 'polypeptide(L)'
;MKKVIIIDNQFEGNKTKEVKTEAYVDNVPAYIAWSFKEFTPGIRIHHGENPTQDNDVTPRTKEGVERLNQLEGVIWIVVHPTWLQVVFWVVTAVMAAYSVYMIATMPKPNANSSMGSSNNELANRTNKARVRSRIADIFGTVLSFPDLIAEIYTYYENGIEIEECLMVIGRGYYQIHNCKDGDTAIEGIEGTSVSIYDPNKSITGNETIYRTGNAFTSAPRAVRKSDAINGQSLVKPNDLSLESKALYFMTGGVIRNTANIDFTQSFKVGDGIAITGAGFGINDAVLSGTAVLTPSFQVIVQSTLDIEAFAGYKGLLLNGASFEYIVEETTVDPETGESTTVVKDRSFRDVSGQYDVSRVTRTLSEGIYTYTIQLVNAKQVNANWSFVVENQAVNAGITLNLNADSMTLDGIYSISAISAIQITLANASTVNAEWSKLPTMFNGSTQGKQTNVELEIVANKWVGWFNLEFEQATQAVFNVYAPQGMYATVDSGGERRAGCTVTVQIQMLDENKKPVGEIVTKEWDIWDQTKSSFGRTARYDLPGKGSFRFRLAKTYAKENNRPVTEVKIKSVYATYASQKRNYPDVTVIRLKTTATDGALSVKDRKLNCLVTRRLRIDGTGAYVATRDAGQALINMALDQYIGRRSASELDIVQIKAEIQKVKNYFGSDDATEFNYTFDDDNLSFEEQAGMIASACFCETHRYGNKLRWKFEGPQDHSVLLFNHRNKVPGSEKRTINIGVNKNYDGVELEYTSPDDDIRTTYSIPEDGSARNPMKITTSGIRNHAVAKTRAWREWNKLLYQDISCEFTALDESNLLIRNDRILVADNTKTTVRDGEVEFVDGLTLTLSQYVQDPYSRTYGNVEIKEGEKYYIYLQMPDATVDMIGCEMGNNPDEVILNRAPLKKLVVGADRYAKTTYLIVAASDVDKEAFLLTELSPNNELTNNLTCINYDARYYEKDHSFI
;
A
#
# COMPACT_ATOMS: atom_id res chain seq x y z
N MET A 1 -60.48 -3.72 60.84
CA MET A 1 -59.40 -2.99 61.54
C MET A 1 -58.05 -3.24 60.87
N LYS A 2 -57.45 -2.19 60.35
CA LYS A 2 -56.12 -2.15 59.71
C LYS A 2 -55.11 -1.60 60.72
N LYS A 3 -53.89 -2.14 60.73
CA LYS A 3 -52.82 -1.66 61.63
C LYS A 3 -52.08 -0.51 60.94
N VAL A 4 -52.19 0.70 61.49
CA VAL A 4 -51.47 1.89 61.03
C VAL A 4 -50.35 2.21 62.01
N ILE A 5 -49.15 2.42 61.49
CA ILE A 5 -47.96 2.76 62.25
C ILE A 5 -47.42 4.10 61.73
N ILE A 6 -47.38 5.11 62.59
CA ILE A 6 -46.82 6.44 62.27
C ILE A 6 -45.40 6.53 62.85
N ILE A 7 -44.45 6.88 61.99
CA ILE A 7 -43.06 7.19 62.32
C ILE A 7 -42.86 8.68 62.11
N ASP A 8 -42.67 9.40 63.22
CA ASP A 8 -42.43 10.84 63.22
C ASP A 8 -40.99 11.20 62.80
N ASN A 9 -40.78 12.47 62.43
CA ASN A 9 -39.47 13.01 62.02
C ASN A 9 -38.46 12.92 63.18
N GLN A 10 -37.48 12.03 63.06
CA GLN A 10 -36.50 11.77 64.11
C GLN A 10 -35.47 12.90 64.34
N PHE A 11 -35.46 13.93 63.47
CA PHE A 11 -34.52 15.05 63.54
C PHE A 11 -35.06 16.28 64.28
N GLU A 12 -36.27 16.24 64.83
CA GLU A 12 -36.79 17.32 65.69
C GLU A 12 -36.25 17.13 67.12
N GLY A 13 -35.45 18.08 67.60
CA GLY A 13 -34.58 17.97 68.78
C GLY A 13 -35.21 17.82 70.16
N ASN A 14 -36.28 17.02 70.33
CA ASN A 14 -36.84 16.67 71.64
C ASN A 14 -36.86 15.14 71.86
N LYS A 15 -35.85 14.64 72.58
CA LYS A 15 -35.62 13.22 72.94
C LYS A 15 -36.63 12.62 73.96
N THR A 16 -37.92 12.95 73.91
CA THR A 16 -38.89 12.50 74.93
C THR A 16 -40.28 12.08 74.42
N LYS A 17 -40.47 11.81 73.13
CA LYS A 17 -41.73 11.20 72.63
C LYS A 17 -41.46 9.82 72.03
N GLU A 18 -42.35 8.88 72.31
CA GLU A 18 -42.37 7.55 71.68
C GLU A 18 -42.33 7.71 70.15
N VAL A 19 -41.31 7.14 69.53
CA VAL A 19 -40.96 7.29 68.10
C VAL A 19 -41.95 6.58 67.16
N LYS A 20 -42.91 5.82 67.72
CA LYS A 20 -43.82 4.96 66.98
C LYS A 20 -45.21 5.01 67.59
N THR A 21 -46.19 5.53 66.87
CA THR A 21 -47.60 5.47 67.26
C THR A 21 -48.30 4.35 66.49
N GLU A 22 -48.85 3.35 67.19
CA GLU A 22 -49.62 2.26 66.59
C GLU A 22 -51.13 2.45 66.84
N ALA A 23 -51.94 2.33 65.79
CA ALA A 23 -53.40 2.42 65.89
C ALA A 23 -54.10 1.37 65.01
N TYR A 24 -55.26 0.89 65.46
CA TYR A 24 -56.14 0.01 64.69
C TYR A 24 -57.34 0.82 64.19
N VAL A 25 -57.51 0.93 62.87
CA VAL A 25 -58.51 1.80 62.27
C VAL A 25 -59.32 1.11 61.17
N ASP A 26 -60.59 1.45 61.04
CA ASP A 26 -61.46 0.94 59.97
C ASP A 26 -61.47 1.84 58.72
N ASN A 27 -61.15 3.12 58.87
CA ASN A 27 -61.04 4.09 57.76
C ASN A 27 -59.71 4.85 57.84
N VAL A 28 -58.78 4.51 56.93
CA VAL A 28 -57.40 5.00 56.97
C VAL A 28 -57.30 6.48 56.55
N PRO A 29 -57.93 6.96 55.46
CA PRO A 29 -57.97 8.37 55.10
C PRO A 29 -58.57 9.27 56.18
N ALA A 30 -59.64 8.83 56.86
CA ALA A 30 -60.24 9.61 57.96
C ALA A 30 -59.28 9.75 59.16
N TYR A 31 -58.53 8.69 59.48
CA TYR A 31 -57.52 8.73 60.53
C TYR A 31 -56.34 9.64 60.17
N ILE A 32 -55.86 9.60 58.92
CA ILE A 32 -54.78 10.48 58.45
C ILE A 32 -55.19 11.95 58.51
N ALA A 33 -56.43 12.28 58.10
CA ALA A 33 -56.96 13.65 58.17
C ALA A 33 -57.16 14.15 59.61
N TRP A 34 -57.36 13.24 60.56
CA TRP A 34 -57.40 13.57 61.99
C TRP A 34 -55.99 13.76 62.58
N SER A 35 -55.04 12.90 62.20
CA SER A 35 -53.66 12.92 62.73
C SER A 35 -52.80 14.07 62.18
N PHE A 36 -53.04 14.53 60.95
CA PHE A 36 -52.27 15.59 60.31
C PHE A 36 -53.19 16.76 59.88
N LYS A 37 -52.94 17.96 60.42
CA LYS A 37 -53.71 19.19 60.08
C LYS A 37 -53.59 19.61 58.62
N GLU A 38 -52.45 19.36 57.98
CA GLU A 38 -52.19 19.56 56.55
C GLU A 38 -51.22 18.47 56.04
N PHE A 39 -51.43 17.97 54.81
CA PHE A 39 -50.57 16.96 54.21
C PHE A 39 -49.36 17.62 53.56
N THR A 40 -48.20 17.58 54.22
CA THR A 40 -46.98 18.24 53.73
C THR A 40 -46.22 17.35 52.73
N PRO A 41 -45.38 17.92 51.83
CA PRO A 41 -44.67 17.17 50.80
C PRO A 41 -43.73 16.05 51.32
N GLY A 42 -43.36 16.12 52.60
CA GLY A 42 -42.47 15.17 53.28
C GLY A 42 -43.16 13.90 53.78
N ILE A 43 -44.49 13.77 53.71
CA ILE A 43 -45.20 12.58 54.19
C ILE A 43 -45.24 11.50 53.08
N ARG A 44 -44.91 10.25 53.44
CA ARG A 44 -45.01 9.06 52.59
C ARG A 44 -45.76 7.93 53.29
N ILE A 45 -46.58 7.19 52.55
CA ILE A 45 -47.42 6.08 53.05
C ILE A 45 -46.98 4.79 52.35
N HIS A 46 -46.65 3.75 53.12
CA HIS A 46 -46.22 2.46 52.59
C HIS A 46 -47.16 1.33 53.04
N HIS A 47 -47.33 0.31 52.20
CA HIS A 47 -48.18 -0.87 52.46
C HIS A 47 -47.37 -2.17 52.44
N GLY A 48 -47.47 -2.98 53.50
CA GLY A 48 -46.75 -4.26 53.61
C GLY A 48 -46.03 -4.45 54.95
N GLU A 49 -45.21 -5.50 55.06
CA GLU A 49 -44.50 -5.84 56.31
C GLU A 49 -43.49 -4.75 56.72
N ASN A 50 -42.78 -4.14 55.77
CA ASN A 50 -41.78 -3.09 56.00
C ASN A 50 -41.92 -1.91 55.00
N PRO A 51 -41.58 -0.66 55.38
CA PRO A 51 -41.62 0.49 54.49
C PRO A 51 -40.46 0.44 53.46
N THR A 52 -40.81 0.36 52.17
CA THR A 52 -39.87 0.42 51.02
C THR A 52 -40.43 1.34 49.93
N GLN A 53 -39.58 1.83 49.02
CA GLN A 53 -40.03 2.69 47.92
C GLN A 53 -40.99 1.95 46.95
N ASP A 54 -40.79 0.64 46.74
CA ASP A 54 -41.69 -0.22 45.96
C ASP A 54 -43.08 -0.38 46.60
N ASN A 55 -43.17 -0.22 47.91
CA ASN A 55 -44.40 -0.33 48.70
C ASN A 55 -45.07 1.03 48.95
N ASP A 56 -44.59 2.12 48.32
CA ASP A 56 -45.17 3.47 48.46
C ASP A 56 -46.55 3.55 47.78
N VAL A 57 -47.58 3.75 48.59
CA VAL A 57 -48.99 3.93 48.19
C VAL A 57 -49.47 5.36 48.45
N THR A 58 -48.56 6.34 48.53
CA THR A 58 -48.89 7.76 48.75
C THR A 58 -49.81 8.27 47.62
N PRO A 59 -51.03 8.73 47.93
CA PRO A 59 -52.02 9.06 46.91
C PRO A 59 -51.68 10.40 46.26
N ARG A 60 -51.55 10.41 44.92
CA ARG A 60 -51.31 11.63 44.11
C ARG A 60 -52.56 12.14 43.38
N THR A 61 -53.64 11.37 43.41
CA THR A 61 -54.92 11.65 42.74
C THR A 61 -56.09 11.30 43.66
N LYS A 62 -57.29 11.84 43.39
CA LYS A 62 -58.50 11.54 44.19
C LYS A 62 -58.87 10.05 44.19
N GLU A 63 -58.67 9.36 43.06
CA GLU A 63 -58.86 7.89 42.96
C GLU A 63 -57.84 7.11 43.82
N GLY A 64 -56.62 7.64 43.99
CA GLY A 64 -55.61 7.05 44.86
C GLY A 64 -56.00 7.05 46.35
N VAL A 65 -56.81 8.02 46.78
CA VAL A 65 -57.32 8.11 48.16
C VAL A 65 -58.35 7.02 48.44
N GLU A 66 -59.19 6.67 47.47
CA GLU A 66 -60.17 5.58 47.59
C GLU A 66 -59.48 4.21 47.63
N ARG A 67 -58.40 4.03 46.86
CA ARG A 67 -57.59 2.80 46.83
C ARG A 67 -56.94 2.49 48.19
N LEU A 68 -56.53 3.49 48.96
CA LEU A 68 -56.01 3.32 50.33
C LEU A 68 -57.02 2.68 51.29
N ASN A 69 -58.31 2.93 51.07
CA ASN A 69 -59.37 2.30 51.87
C ASN A 69 -59.63 0.83 51.48
N GLN A 70 -59.12 0.36 50.36
CA GLN A 70 -59.27 -1.04 49.90
C GLN A 70 -58.06 -1.92 50.26
N LEU A 71 -56.93 -1.34 50.67
CA LEU A 71 -55.73 -2.09 51.06
C LEU A 71 -55.91 -2.79 52.42
N GLU A 72 -55.63 -4.09 52.50
CA GLU A 72 -55.62 -4.90 53.73
C GLU A 72 -54.16 -5.14 54.19
N GLY A 73 -53.88 -5.04 55.49
CA GLY A 73 -52.53 -5.28 56.05
C GLY A 73 -51.99 -4.13 56.93
N VAL A 74 -50.68 -4.09 57.13
CA VAL A 74 -49.97 -3.03 57.88
C VAL A 74 -49.69 -1.84 56.95
N ILE A 75 -49.98 -0.64 57.44
CA ILE A 75 -49.76 0.62 56.73
C ILE A 75 -48.79 1.48 57.55
N TRP A 76 -47.67 1.85 56.94
CA TRP A 76 -46.63 2.67 57.53
C TRP A 76 -46.75 4.11 57.02
N ILE A 77 -46.67 5.10 57.90
CA ILE A 77 -46.65 6.53 57.54
C ILE A 77 -45.34 7.12 58.03
N VAL A 78 -44.53 7.67 57.11
CA VAL A 78 -43.17 8.18 57.36
C VAL A 78 -43.10 9.67 57.02
N VAL A 79 -42.57 10.49 57.93
CA VAL A 79 -42.47 11.96 57.76
C VAL A 79 -41.00 12.39 57.56
N HIS A 80 -40.67 12.95 56.38
CA HIS A 80 -39.32 13.43 56.01
C HIS A 80 -39.13 14.95 56.21
N PRO A 81 -37.91 15.43 56.57
CA PRO A 81 -37.60 16.86 56.69
C PRO A 81 -37.44 17.57 55.34
N THR A 82 -37.82 18.86 55.27
CA THR A 82 -37.81 19.68 54.04
C THR A 82 -36.81 20.85 54.13
N TRP A 83 -35.52 20.63 53.82
CA TRP A 83 -34.58 21.69 53.39
C TRP A 83 -33.23 21.15 52.85
N LEU A 84 -32.91 21.45 51.57
CA LEU A 84 -31.58 21.75 51.00
C LEU A 84 -31.68 21.83 49.46
N GLN A 85 -31.61 23.04 48.90
CA GLN A 85 -31.32 23.29 47.49
C GLN A 85 -30.26 24.39 47.37
N VAL A 86 -29.40 24.23 46.35
CA VAL A 86 -28.48 25.19 45.70
C VAL A 86 -27.18 25.54 46.44
N VAL A 87 -26.02 25.11 45.88
CA VAL A 87 -24.79 25.94 45.72
C VAL A 87 -23.92 25.31 44.59
N PHE A 88 -23.58 26.07 43.54
CA PHE A 88 -22.24 26.09 42.89
C PHE A 88 -22.24 27.07 41.71
N TRP A 89 -21.60 28.24 41.87
CA TRP A 89 -21.00 29.09 40.81
C TRP A 89 -20.07 30.10 41.50
N VAL A 90 -19.12 30.69 40.73
CA VAL A 90 -18.08 31.70 41.07
C VAL A 90 -16.71 31.03 41.26
N VAL A 91 -15.66 31.25 40.45
CA VAL A 91 -15.06 32.50 39.96
C VAL A 91 -14.37 32.30 38.59
N THR A 92 -14.62 33.20 37.64
CA THR A 92 -13.76 33.51 36.47
C THR A 92 -13.07 34.86 36.67
N ALA A 93 -11.93 35.08 35.98
CA ALA A 93 -11.23 36.33 35.58
C ALA A 93 -9.72 36.27 35.98
N VAL A 94 -8.71 36.62 35.17
CA VAL A 94 -8.49 37.88 34.40
C VAL A 94 -7.33 37.69 33.37
N MET A 95 -7.62 37.92 32.08
CA MET A 95 -6.96 38.80 31.07
C MET A 95 -5.42 38.83 30.87
N ALA A 96 -4.91 38.49 29.67
CA ALA A 96 -4.50 39.40 28.56
C ALA A 96 -2.96 39.70 28.57
N ALA A 97 -2.19 40.00 27.51
CA ALA A 97 -2.41 40.38 26.12
C ALA A 97 -1.02 40.53 25.39
N TYR A 98 -0.97 40.30 24.06
CA TYR A 98 0.01 40.82 23.04
C TYR A 98 1.51 40.38 23.12
N SER A 99 2.33 40.26 22.06
CA SER A 99 2.23 40.13 20.58
C SER A 99 3.66 40.18 19.96
N VAL A 100 3.88 39.52 18.82
CA VAL A 100 4.93 39.75 17.78
C VAL A 100 6.41 39.38 18.09
N TYR A 101 6.92 38.30 17.45
CA TYR A 101 8.05 38.34 16.48
C TYR A 101 8.22 37.00 15.73
N MET A 102 7.49 36.81 14.63
CA MET A 102 7.63 35.71 13.66
C MET A 102 8.19 36.26 12.34
N ILE A 103 9.47 36.66 12.34
CA ILE A 103 10.25 36.97 11.11
C ILE A 103 11.72 36.60 11.36
N ALA A 104 12.09 35.31 11.26
CA ALA A 104 13.51 34.90 11.12
C ALA A 104 13.79 33.44 10.72
N THR A 105 12.85 32.49 10.77
CA THR A 105 13.22 31.06 10.57
C THR A 105 12.16 30.25 9.81
N MET A 106 11.78 30.69 8.61
CA MET A 106 11.20 29.80 7.60
C MET A 106 12.33 29.03 6.90
N PRO A 107 12.35 27.68 6.94
CA PRO A 107 13.24 26.90 6.12
C PRO A 107 12.77 26.94 4.66
N LYS A 108 13.68 27.32 3.76
CA LYS A 108 13.45 27.40 2.32
C LYS A 108 13.16 26.00 1.74
N PRO A 109 12.20 25.88 0.81
CA PRO A 109 11.99 24.64 0.06
C PRO A 109 13.21 24.33 -0.82
N ASN A 110 13.67 23.08 -0.76
CA ASN A 110 14.77 22.56 -1.55
C ASN A 110 14.39 22.52 -3.04
N ALA A 111 14.87 23.51 -3.79
CA ALA A 111 14.96 23.43 -5.24
C ALA A 111 16.23 22.66 -5.59
N ASN A 112 16.08 21.49 -6.23
CA ASN A 112 17.04 20.97 -7.21
C ASN A 112 16.50 19.72 -7.91
N SER A 113 15.91 19.93 -9.08
CA SER A 113 16.02 19.04 -10.24
C SER A 113 15.44 19.72 -11.47
N SER A 114 16.03 20.88 -11.83
CA SER A 114 15.86 21.45 -13.16
C SER A 114 16.89 20.80 -14.10
N MET A 115 16.47 19.76 -14.81
CA MET A 115 17.09 19.37 -16.07
C MET A 115 15.97 19.33 -17.10
N GLY A 116 16.08 20.20 -18.10
CA GLY A 116 14.96 20.75 -18.87
C GLY A 116 14.03 19.72 -19.51
N SER A 117 12.75 19.84 -19.19
CA SER A 117 11.67 19.29 -19.99
C SER A 117 11.48 20.17 -21.23
N SER A 118 11.30 19.56 -22.40
CA SER A 118 10.68 20.24 -23.54
C SER A 118 9.32 20.80 -23.09
N ASN A 119 8.96 22.00 -23.57
CA ASN A 119 7.74 22.71 -23.17
C ASN A 119 6.41 22.02 -23.59
N ASN A 120 6.42 20.74 -23.96
CA ASN A 120 5.28 20.02 -24.50
C ASN A 120 5.16 18.59 -23.96
N GLU A 121 5.74 18.32 -22.79
CA GLU A 121 5.70 17.00 -22.13
C GLU A 121 4.99 17.08 -20.78
N LEU A 122 4.12 16.11 -20.51
CA LEU A 122 3.43 16.04 -19.22
C LEU A 122 4.41 15.63 -18.11
N ALA A 123 4.31 16.29 -16.95
CA ALA A 123 5.03 15.86 -15.75
C ALA A 123 4.61 14.43 -15.35
N ASN A 124 5.57 13.65 -14.84
CA ASN A 124 5.31 12.29 -14.38
C ASN A 124 4.30 12.29 -13.24
N ARG A 125 3.30 11.43 -13.34
CA ARG A 125 2.31 11.22 -12.28
C ARG A 125 2.94 10.53 -11.06
N THR A 126 2.54 10.95 -9.87
CA THR A 126 3.05 10.42 -8.59
C THR A 126 2.16 9.33 -7.98
N ASN A 127 0.93 9.11 -8.49
CA ASN A 127 0.13 7.92 -8.14
C ASN A 127 0.92 6.65 -8.47
N LYS A 128 0.90 5.67 -7.57
CA LYS A 128 1.67 4.41 -7.70
C LYS A 128 0.75 3.20 -7.63
N ALA A 129 1.21 2.08 -8.19
CA ALA A 129 0.59 0.79 -7.95
C ALA A 129 1.15 0.19 -6.66
N ARG A 130 0.27 -0.26 -5.75
CA ARG A 130 0.66 -0.96 -4.50
C ARG A 130 0.53 -2.47 -4.68
N VAL A 131 1.48 -3.06 -5.41
CA VAL A 131 1.46 -4.49 -5.74
C VAL A 131 1.62 -5.32 -4.46
N ARG A 132 0.76 -6.33 -4.26
CA ARG A 132 0.66 -7.20 -3.07
C ARG A 132 0.19 -6.52 -1.78
N SER A 133 -0.07 -5.22 -1.77
CA SER A 133 -0.69 -4.56 -0.62
C SER A 133 -2.20 -4.77 -0.59
N ARG A 134 -2.80 -4.59 0.58
CA ARG A 134 -4.26 -4.56 0.74
C ARG A 134 -4.83 -3.38 -0.05
N ILE A 135 -5.95 -3.62 -0.75
CA ILE A 135 -6.73 -2.53 -1.37
C ILE A 135 -7.30 -1.67 -0.24
N ALA A 136 -7.14 -0.35 -0.33
CA ALA A 136 -7.66 0.60 0.65
C ALA A 136 -9.15 0.35 0.95
N ASP A 137 -9.48 0.23 2.24
CA ASP A 137 -10.85 0.21 2.73
C ASP A 137 -11.11 1.49 3.53
N ILE A 138 -11.88 2.38 2.93
CA ILE A 138 -12.12 3.74 3.43
C ILE A 138 -13.46 3.75 4.15
N PHE A 139 -13.49 4.33 5.35
CA PHE A 139 -14.69 4.63 6.13
C PHE A 139 -14.78 6.13 6.39
N GLY A 140 -16.02 6.67 6.37
CA GLY A 140 -16.27 8.10 6.47
C GLY A 140 -15.80 8.88 5.24
N THR A 141 -15.38 10.13 5.46
CA THR A 141 -14.95 11.08 4.43
C THR A 141 -13.44 11.30 4.51
N VAL A 142 -12.72 10.92 3.45
CA VAL A 142 -11.24 11.00 3.37
C VAL A 142 -10.82 11.57 2.02
N LEU A 143 -9.67 12.25 1.97
CA LEU A 143 -9.01 12.56 0.71
C LEU A 143 -8.28 11.31 0.19
N SER A 144 -8.93 10.58 -0.70
CA SER A 144 -8.36 9.37 -1.29
C SER A 144 -7.33 9.70 -2.35
N PHE A 145 -6.19 9.00 -2.32
CA PHE A 145 -5.20 8.97 -3.40
C PHE A 145 -5.33 7.63 -4.13
N PRO A 146 -6.00 7.59 -5.30
CA PRO A 146 -6.28 6.33 -5.98
C PRO A 146 -4.99 5.60 -6.41
N ASP A 147 -5.00 4.28 -6.24
CA ASP A 147 -3.89 3.40 -6.63
C ASP A 147 -3.99 3.02 -8.11
N LEU A 148 -2.85 2.90 -8.79
CA LEU A 148 -2.83 2.41 -10.18
C LEU A 148 -3.17 0.92 -10.24
N ILE A 149 -4.15 0.57 -11.08
CA ILE A 149 -4.50 -0.83 -11.41
C ILE A 149 -3.55 -1.38 -12.49
N ALA A 150 -3.13 -0.52 -13.41
CA ALA A 150 -2.27 -0.87 -14.53
C ALA A 150 -1.18 0.20 -14.74
N GLU A 151 -0.12 -0.17 -15.44
CA GLU A 151 0.91 0.79 -15.87
C GLU A 151 0.28 1.92 -16.71
N ILE A 152 0.85 3.11 -16.59
CA ILE A 152 0.39 4.30 -17.31
C ILE A 152 0.71 4.14 -18.80
N TYR A 153 -0.30 4.33 -19.64
CA TYR A 153 -0.14 4.30 -21.08
C TYR A 153 0.00 5.72 -21.63
N THR A 154 1.14 6.04 -22.23
CA THR A 154 1.33 7.31 -22.95
C THR A 154 1.49 7.08 -24.44
N TYR A 155 0.94 7.98 -25.25
CA TYR A 155 1.07 8.00 -26.70
C TYR A 155 0.90 9.42 -27.24
N TYR A 156 1.32 9.65 -28.48
CA TYR A 156 1.17 10.92 -29.17
C TYR A 156 0.04 10.83 -30.19
N GLU A 157 -0.81 11.84 -30.22
CA GLU A 157 -1.82 12.07 -31.25
C GLU A 157 -1.65 13.49 -31.78
N ASN A 158 -1.50 13.66 -33.09
CA ASN A 158 -1.24 14.95 -33.74
C ASN A 158 -0.04 15.75 -33.16
N GLY A 159 0.98 15.07 -32.63
CA GLY A 159 2.17 15.72 -32.06
C GLY A 159 2.08 16.01 -30.56
N ILE A 160 0.91 15.82 -29.95
CA ILE A 160 0.61 16.13 -28.55
C ILE A 160 0.60 14.85 -27.73
N GLU A 161 1.19 14.87 -26.54
CA GLU A 161 1.22 13.73 -25.62
C GLU A 161 -0.15 13.53 -24.96
N ILE A 162 -0.61 12.28 -24.92
CA ILE A 162 -1.81 11.82 -24.25
C ILE A 162 -1.42 10.75 -23.25
N GLU A 163 -1.92 10.90 -22.03
CA GLU A 163 -1.77 9.95 -20.93
C GLU A 163 -3.12 9.29 -20.62
N GLU A 164 -3.17 7.97 -20.54
CA GLU A 164 -4.31 7.20 -20.04
C GLU A 164 -3.93 6.42 -18.77
N CYS A 165 -4.77 6.51 -17.74
CA CYS A 165 -4.60 5.80 -16.48
C CYS A 165 -5.88 5.08 -16.06
N LEU A 166 -5.69 3.96 -15.35
CA LEU A 166 -6.74 3.19 -14.72
C LEU A 166 -6.38 3.01 -13.25
N MET A 167 -7.25 3.46 -12.34
CA MET A 167 -6.99 3.52 -10.90
C MET A 167 -8.16 2.96 -10.08
N VAL A 168 -7.90 2.66 -8.80
CA VAL A 168 -8.89 2.23 -7.82
C VAL A 168 -8.89 3.19 -6.62
N ILE A 169 -10.09 3.61 -6.19
CA ILE A 169 -10.26 4.41 -4.95
C ILE A 169 -10.16 3.51 -3.72
N GLY A 170 -10.85 2.38 -3.78
CA GLY A 170 -10.94 1.41 -2.72
C GLY A 170 -12.04 0.39 -2.98
N ARG A 171 -12.18 -0.57 -2.07
CA ARG A 171 -13.22 -1.59 -2.12
C ARG A 171 -14.57 -0.96 -1.82
N GLY A 172 -15.65 -1.29 -2.54
CA GLY A 172 -17.06 -0.93 -2.32
C GLY A 172 -17.50 0.39 -2.98
N TYR A 173 -18.58 0.99 -2.49
CA TYR A 173 -19.27 2.15 -3.08
C TYR A 173 -18.88 3.47 -2.42
N TYR A 174 -18.88 4.56 -3.19
CA TYR A 174 -18.50 5.89 -2.70
C TYR A 174 -19.41 6.99 -3.25
N GLN A 175 -19.53 8.07 -2.48
CA GLN A 175 -19.95 9.37 -2.96
C GLN A 175 -18.70 10.20 -3.24
N ILE A 176 -18.62 10.80 -4.43
CA ILE A 176 -17.50 11.64 -4.85
C ILE A 176 -17.92 13.10 -4.66
N HIS A 177 -17.14 13.86 -3.91
CA HIS A 177 -17.39 15.29 -3.69
C HIS A 177 -16.63 16.16 -4.69
N ASN A 178 -15.34 15.88 -4.86
CA ASN A 178 -14.51 16.54 -5.85
C ASN A 178 -13.32 15.64 -6.26
N CYS A 179 -12.70 16.00 -7.37
CA CYS A 179 -11.45 15.40 -7.83
C CYS A 179 -10.47 16.51 -8.23
N LYS A 180 -9.20 16.38 -7.79
CA LYS A 180 -8.12 17.31 -8.12
C LYS A 180 -6.90 16.56 -8.64
N ASP A 181 -6.09 17.20 -9.47
CA ASP A 181 -4.74 16.75 -9.83
C ASP A 181 -3.74 17.72 -9.19
N GLY A 182 -3.03 17.26 -8.16
CA GLY A 182 -2.37 18.16 -7.20
C GLY A 182 -3.41 19.03 -6.48
N ASP A 183 -3.20 20.35 -6.47
CA ASP A 183 -4.13 21.31 -5.88
C ASP A 183 -5.21 21.81 -6.85
N THR A 184 -5.10 21.46 -8.14
CA THR A 184 -5.96 22.00 -9.21
C THR A 184 -7.17 21.10 -9.43
N ALA A 185 -8.38 21.68 -9.41
CA ALA A 185 -9.61 20.95 -9.73
C ALA A 185 -9.60 20.45 -11.18
N ILE A 186 -9.96 19.17 -11.38
CA ILE A 186 -9.88 18.53 -12.71
C ILE A 186 -10.79 19.19 -13.75
N GLU A 187 -11.91 19.76 -13.31
CA GLU A 187 -12.83 20.52 -14.18
C GLU A 187 -12.17 21.75 -14.83
N GLY A 188 -11.15 22.31 -14.19
CA GLY A 188 -10.38 23.44 -14.72
C GLY A 188 -9.22 23.05 -15.64
N ILE A 189 -8.90 21.76 -15.79
CA ILE A 189 -7.77 21.31 -16.60
C ILE A 189 -8.26 20.92 -17.99
N GLU A 190 -8.06 21.83 -18.95
CA GLU A 190 -8.44 21.60 -20.34
C GLU A 190 -7.77 20.32 -20.90
N GLY A 191 -8.53 19.52 -21.65
CA GLY A 191 -8.02 18.27 -22.24
C GLY A 191 -7.94 17.08 -21.27
N THR A 192 -8.39 17.24 -20.02
CA THR A 192 -8.52 16.15 -19.04
C THR A 192 -9.93 15.57 -19.03
N SER A 193 -10.04 14.25 -18.95
CA SER A 193 -11.30 13.52 -18.81
C SER A 193 -11.19 12.50 -17.69
N VAL A 194 -12.14 12.52 -16.76
CA VAL A 194 -12.23 11.60 -15.63
C VAL A 194 -13.60 10.96 -15.60
N SER A 195 -13.65 9.65 -15.35
CA SER A 195 -14.90 8.93 -15.12
C SER A 195 -14.70 7.92 -14.01
N ILE A 196 -15.61 7.93 -13.04
CA ILE A 196 -15.60 7.04 -11.87
C ILE A 196 -16.80 6.11 -11.96
N TYR A 197 -16.55 4.83 -11.74
CA TYR A 197 -17.51 3.74 -11.92
C TYR A 197 -17.68 2.98 -10.60
N ASP A 198 -18.94 2.76 -10.22
CA ASP A 198 -19.29 1.88 -9.10
C ASP A 198 -18.85 0.42 -9.36
N PRO A 199 -18.74 -0.40 -8.31
CA PRO A 199 -18.50 -1.83 -8.44
C PRO A 199 -19.42 -2.51 -9.46
N ASN A 200 -18.85 -3.43 -10.25
CA ASN A 200 -19.52 -4.16 -11.34
C ASN A 200 -20.08 -3.31 -12.49
N LYS A 201 -19.88 -1.99 -12.50
CA LYS A 201 -20.22 -1.15 -13.66
C LYS A 201 -19.16 -1.26 -14.74
N SER A 202 -19.60 -1.12 -15.98
CA SER A 202 -18.71 -1.19 -17.14
C SER A 202 -17.93 0.10 -17.30
N ILE A 203 -16.60 0.00 -17.28
CA ILE A 203 -15.67 1.14 -17.43
C ILE A 203 -15.58 1.67 -18.88
N THR A 204 -16.44 1.15 -19.76
CA THR A 204 -16.63 1.60 -21.15
C THR A 204 -18.06 2.10 -21.39
N GLY A 205 -18.90 2.13 -20.36
CA GLY A 205 -20.29 2.57 -20.42
C GLY A 205 -20.47 4.02 -19.96
N ASN A 206 -21.70 4.52 -20.05
CA ASN A 206 -22.07 5.86 -19.58
C ASN A 206 -22.57 5.88 -18.12
N GLU A 207 -22.69 4.73 -17.47
CA GLU A 207 -23.11 4.62 -16.07
C GLU A 207 -21.95 4.97 -15.12
N THR A 208 -21.75 6.27 -14.87
CA THR A 208 -20.68 6.81 -14.01
C THR A 208 -21.27 7.51 -12.79
N ILE A 209 -20.61 7.40 -11.63
CA ILE A 209 -20.98 8.15 -10.42
C ILE A 209 -20.40 9.57 -10.40
N TYR A 210 -19.33 9.80 -11.16
CA TYR A 210 -18.71 11.09 -11.35
C TYR A 210 -18.08 11.12 -12.74
N ARG A 211 -18.26 12.22 -13.47
CA ARG A 211 -17.65 12.39 -14.79
C ARG A 211 -17.34 13.86 -15.07
N THR A 212 -16.14 14.08 -15.58
CA THR A 212 -15.67 15.36 -16.14
C THR A 212 -15.07 15.08 -17.51
N GLY A 213 -15.41 15.87 -18.53
CA GLY A 213 -14.91 15.70 -19.90
C GLY A 213 -15.55 14.55 -20.70
N ASN A 214 -14.78 13.97 -21.60
CA ASN A 214 -15.27 13.00 -22.59
C ASN A 214 -15.54 11.61 -21.99
N ALA A 215 -16.53 10.91 -22.56
CA ALA A 215 -16.85 9.54 -22.16
C ALA A 215 -15.78 8.56 -22.65
N PHE A 216 -15.52 7.52 -21.87
CA PHE A 216 -14.66 6.43 -22.28
C PHE A 216 -15.49 5.33 -22.95
N THR A 217 -15.40 5.20 -24.27
CA THR A 217 -16.17 4.20 -25.05
C THR A 217 -15.36 2.97 -25.43
N SER A 218 -14.02 3.04 -25.31
CA SER A 218 -13.10 1.97 -25.68
C SER A 218 -12.53 1.25 -24.45
N ALA A 219 -12.26 -0.05 -24.58
CA ALA A 219 -11.60 -0.81 -23.52
C ALA A 219 -10.21 -0.25 -23.22
N PRO A 220 -9.78 -0.19 -21.94
CA PRO A 220 -8.42 0.22 -21.62
C PRO A 220 -7.42 -0.79 -22.19
N ARG A 221 -6.26 -0.28 -22.57
CA ARG A 221 -5.13 -1.11 -22.98
C ARG A 221 -4.36 -1.57 -21.76
N ALA A 222 -4.12 -2.87 -21.66
CA ALA A 222 -3.10 -3.38 -20.74
C ALA A 222 -1.75 -3.13 -21.39
N VAL A 223 -0.81 -2.55 -20.64
CA VAL A 223 0.50 -2.15 -21.16
C VAL A 223 1.62 -2.62 -20.25
N ARG A 224 2.75 -2.95 -20.87
CA ARG A 224 4.03 -3.21 -20.21
C ARG A 224 5.08 -2.32 -20.86
N LYS A 225 5.66 -1.40 -20.10
CA LYS A 225 6.71 -0.49 -20.56
C LYS A 225 8.08 -1.18 -20.56
N SER A 226 8.92 -0.86 -21.54
CA SER A 226 10.33 -1.28 -21.54
C SER A 226 11.17 -0.40 -20.63
N ASP A 227 11.81 -1.01 -19.63
CA ASP A 227 12.74 -0.33 -18.70
C ASP A 227 14.10 -0.02 -19.37
N ALA A 228 14.40 -0.64 -20.52
CA ALA A 228 15.64 -0.43 -21.24
C ALA A 228 15.69 0.90 -21.99
N ILE A 229 14.57 1.63 -22.10
CA ILE A 229 14.49 2.92 -22.77
C ILE A 229 14.76 4.05 -21.79
N ASN A 230 15.82 4.80 -22.02
CA ASN A 230 16.26 5.92 -21.18
C ASN A 230 16.44 7.23 -21.97
N GLY A 231 15.76 7.37 -23.10
CA GLY A 231 15.87 8.57 -23.94
C GLY A 231 16.97 8.50 -25.01
N GLN A 232 17.36 7.29 -25.43
CA GLN A 232 18.43 7.11 -26.43
C GLN A 232 18.13 7.89 -27.72
N SER A 233 19.14 8.60 -28.24
CA SER A 233 19.09 9.23 -29.56
C SER A 233 19.32 8.21 -30.67
N LEU A 234 18.54 8.33 -31.75
CA LEU A 234 18.76 7.55 -32.96
C LEU A 234 19.79 8.25 -33.86
N VAL A 235 20.92 7.57 -34.07
CA VAL A 235 22.07 8.08 -34.83
C VAL A 235 21.96 7.68 -36.30
N LYS A 236 22.42 8.55 -37.20
CA LYS A 236 22.52 8.29 -38.64
C LYS A 236 23.74 7.39 -38.93
N PRO A 237 23.72 6.59 -40.00
CA PRO A 237 24.94 6.23 -40.72
C PRO A 237 25.97 7.37 -40.86
N ASN A 238 27.16 7.20 -40.26
CA ASN A 238 28.36 7.87 -40.73
C ASN A 238 28.96 6.99 -41.83
N ASP A 239 29.09 7.54 -43.04
CA ASP A 239 29.83 6.93 -44.16
C ASP A 239 31.21 7.59 -44.25
N LEU A 240 31.99 7.49 -43.16
CA LEU A 240 33.39 7.91 -43.21
C LEU A 240 34.21 6.67 -43.57
N SER A 241 34.60 6.55 -44.85
CA SER A 241 35.60 5.61 -45.32
C SER A 241 36.94 6.32 -45.49
N LEU A 242 38.01 5.70 -45.01
CA LEU A 242 39.38 6.13 -45.25
C LEU A 242 40.06 5.07 -46.12
N GLU A 243 40.16 5.34 -47.42
CA GLU A 243 40.86 4.49 -48.38
C GLU A 243 42.29 5.03 -48.60
N SER A 244 43.31 4.20 -48.36
CA SER A 244 44.69 4.63 -48.55
C SER A 244 45.69 3.47 -48.71
N LYS A 245 46.63 3.65 -49.65
CA LYS A 245 47.81 2.79 -49.84
C LYS A 245 48.91 3.03 -48.81
N ALA A 246 48.78 4.09 -48.00
CA ALA A 246 49.76 4.49 -47.00
C ALA A 246 49.55 3.81 -45.64
N LEU A 247 48.51 2.99 -45.51
CA LEU A 247 48.19 2.26 -44.28
C LEU A 247 49.05 1.00 -44.16
N TYR A 248 49.57 0.76 -42.97
CA TYR A 248 50.32 -0.47 -42.65
C TYR A 248 49.98 -0.99 -41.26
N PHE A 249 50.19 -2.29 -41.07
CA PHE A 249 49.78 -3.05 -39.90
C PHE A 249 50.99 -3.57 -39.14
N MET A 250 50.92 -3.55 -37.82
CA MET A 250 51.97 -4.04 -36.92
C MET A 250 51.41 -5.06 -35.93
N THR A 251 52.30 -5.90 -35.40
CA THR A 251 51.98 -6.88 -34.35
C THR A 251 51.22 -6.22 -33.19
N GLY A 252 50.20 -6.93 -32.67
CA GLY A 252 49.37 -6.45 -31.56
C GLY A 252 48.15 -5.64 -32.00
N GLY A 253 47.72 -5.73 -33.26
CA GLY A 253 46.50 -5.07 -33.73
C GLY A 253 46.68 -3.59 -34.01
N VAL A 254 47.88 -3.15 -34.40
CA VAL A 254 48.19 -1.73 -34.55
C VAL A 254 48.15 -1.31 -36.01
N ILE A 255 47.42 -0.24 -36.34
CA ILE A 255 47.34 0.38 -37.67
C ILE A 255 48.05 1.73 -37.61
N ARG A 256 48.93 1.98 -38.58
CA ARG A 256 49.64 3.25 -38.75
C ARG A 256 49.58 3.71 -40.20
N ASN A 257 49.95 4.96 -40.45
CA ASN A 257 50.06 5.49 -41.80
C ASN A 257 51.44 6.14 -42.04
N THR A 258 51.82 6.25 -43.31
CA THR A 258 53.02 6.99 -43.75
C THR A 258 52.70 8.35 -44.37
N ALA A 259 51.41 8.72 -44.49
CA ALA A 259 50.93 9.91 -45.20
C ALA A 259 50.48 11.08 -44.30
N ASN A 260 50.86 11.09 -43.01
CA ASN A 260 50.44 12.12 -42.03
C ASN A 260 48.91 12.31 -41.93
N ILE A 261 48.15 11.23 -42.07
CA ILE A 261 46.69 11.27 -41.88
C ILE A 261 46.41 11.28 -40.37
N ASP A 262 45.57 12.20 -39.88
CA ASP A 262 45.17 12.27 -38.48
C ASP A 262 43.95 11.37 -38.21
N PHE A 263 44.17 10.22 -37.57
CA PHE A 263 43.09 9.28 -37.27
C PHE A 263 42.06 9.82 -36.28
N THR A 264 42.42 10.79 -35.42
CA THR A 264 41.49 11.35 -34.41
C THR A 264 40.40 12.23 -35.01
N GLN A 265 40.58 12.71 -36.25
CA GLN A 265 39.55 13.44 -36.97
C GLN A 265 38.46 12.51 -37.51
N SER A 266 38.78 11.23 -37.69
CA SER A 266 37.93 10.26 -38.36
C SER A 266 37.33 9.22 -37.41
N PHE A 267 38.05 8.81 -36.36
CA PHE A 267 37.66 7.71 -35.48
C PHE A 267 37.78 8.09 -34.00
N LYS A 268 37.05 7.39 -33.11
CA LYS A 268 37.19 7.51 -31.64
C LYS A 268 37.29 6.15 -30.95
N VAL A 269 37.82 6.13 -29.73
CA VAL A 269 37.90 4.90 -28.91
C VAL A 269 36.51 4.29 -28.74
N GLY A 270 36.39 2.98 -28.96
CA GLY A 270 35.12 2.23 -28.89
C GLY A 270 34.37 2.09 -30.21
N ASP A 271 34.79 2.77 -31.28
CA ASP A 271 34.20 2.56 -32.61
C ASP A 271 34.54 1.17 -33.16
N GLY A 272 33.62 0.62 -33.96
CA GLY A 272 33.88 -0.53 -34.82
C GLY A 272 34.47 -0.05 -36.15
N ILE A 273 35.54 -0.69 -36.62
CA ILE A 273 36.17 -0.45 -37.92
C ILE A 273 36.11 -1.72 -38.75
N ALA A 274 35.60 -1.62 -39.98
CA ALA A 274 35.78 -2.64 -41.01
C ALA A 274 37.09 -2.35 -41.76
N ILE A 275 37.92 -3.37 -41.88
CA ILE A 275 39.15 -3.36 -42.69
C ILE A 275 38.86 -4.19 -43.94
N THR A 276 39.14 -3.63 -45.11
CA THR A 276 38.96 -4.30 -46.41
C THR A 276 40.16 -4.05 -47.30
N GLY A 277 40.60 -5.05 -48.08
CA GLY A 277 41.74 -4.92 -48.99
C GLY A 277 43.13 -5.10 -48.33
N ALA A 278 43.18 -5.58 -47.09
CA ALA A 278 44.39 -5.86 -46.32
C ALA A 278 44.93 -7.29 -46.54
N GLY A 279 45.05 -7.69 -47.81
CA GLY A 279 45.73 -8.92 -48.23
C GLY A 279 47.23 -8.72 -48.46
N PHE A 280 48.06 -9.63 -47.93
CA PHE A 280 49.51 -9.60 -48.04
C PHE A 280 50.07 -11.02 -48.30
N GLY A 281 51.20 -11.10 -49.02
CA GLY A 281 51.88 -12.36 -49.28
C GLY A 281 51.58 -12.92 -50.67
N ILE A 282 51.49 -14.24 -50.79
CA ILE A 282 51.27 -14.94 -52.06
C ILE A 282 49.77 -14.91 -52.43
N ASN A 283 49.47 -14.52 -53.68
CA ASN A 283 48.11 -14.48 -54.19
C ASN A 283 47.56 -15.88 -54.47
N ASP A 284 46.24 -16.00 -54.51
CA ASP A 284 45.57 -17.22 -54.97
C ASP A 284 45.96 -17.55 -56.41
N ALA A 285 46.20 -18.83 -56.68
CA ALA A 285 46.59 -19.30 -58.00
C ALA A 285 45.39 -19.94 -58.70
N VAL A 286 45.00 -19.36 -59.85
CA VAL A 286 43.92 -19.89 -60.67
C VAL A 286 44.50 -20.79 -61.75
N LEU A 287 44.04 -22.03 -61.77
CA LEU A 287 44.32 -23.02 -62.79
C LEU A 287 43.06 -23.22 -63.63
N SER A 288 43.25 -23.28 -64.95
CA SER A 288 42.17 -23.51 -65.91
C SER A 288 42.55 -24.68 -66.82
N GLY A 289 41.60 -25.60 -67.05
CA GLY A 289 41.82 -26.82 -67.82
C GLY A 289 40.94 -27.97 -67.33
N THR A 290 41.06 -29.13 -67.98
CA THR A 290 40.41 -30.36 -67.54
C THR A 290 41.16 -30.93 -66.33
N ALA A 291 40.45 -31.11 -65.21
CA ALA A 291 40.96 -31.77 -64.02
C ALA A 291 40.62 -33.26 -64.05
N VAL A 292 41.49 -34.09 -63.49
CA VAL A 292 41.19 -35.51 -63.25
C VAL A 292 40.98 -35.71 -61.76
N LEU A 293 39.77 -36.16 -61.40
CA LEU A 293 39.40 -36.57 -60.06
C LEU A 293 39.73 -38.06 -59.90
N THR A 294 40.41 -38.43 -58.82
CA THR A 294 40.77 -39.84 -58.57
C THR A 294 39.98 -40.42 -57.38
N PRO A 295 39.80 -41.76 -57.32
CA PRO A 295 39.23 -42.42 -56.14
C PRO A 295 40.05 -42.24 -54.86
N SER A 296 41.33 -41.85 -54.99
CA SER A 296 42.22 -41.50 -53.87
C SER A 296 42.05 -40.05 -53.37
N PHE A 297 40.99 -39.36 -53.80
CA PHE A 297 40.68 -37.96 -53.45
C PHE A 297 41.78 -36.98 -53.88
N GLN A 298 42.35 -37.21 -55.07
CA GLN A 298 43.29 -36.30 -55.69
C GLN A 298 42.61 -35.54 -56.82
N VAL A 299 43.03 -34.29 -56.99
CA VAL A 299 42.71 -33.47 -58.16
C VAL A 299 44.01 -33.26 -58.91
N ILE A 300 44.08 -33.76 -60.14
CA ILE A 300 45.25 -33.64 -61.00
C ILE A 300 44.93 -32.64 -62.11
N VAL A 301 45.79 -31.64 -62.27
CA VAL A 301 45.59 -30.56 -63.25
C VAL A 301 46.87 -30.34 -64.04
N GLN A 302 46.73 -30.28 -65.36
CA GLN A 302 47.83 -29.90 -66.24
C GLN A 302 47.71 -28.41 -66.58
N SER A 303 48.82 -27.68 -66.47
CA SER A 303 48.87 -26.25 -66.73
C SER A 303 50.23 -25.85 -67.29
N THR A 304 50.24 -24.85 -68.15
CA THR A 304 51.48 -24.20 -68.62
C THR A 304 51.98 -23.13 -67.65
N LEU A 305 51.19 -22.78 -66.62
CA LEU A 305 51.52 -21.78 -65.63
C LEU A 305 52.41 -22.36 -64.52
N ASP A 306 53.54 -21.69 -64.24
CA ASP A 306 54.41 -22.00 -63.11
C ASP A 306 53.90 -21.29 -61.84
N ILE A 307 53.23 -22.04 -60.97
CA ILE A 307 52.78 -21.55 -59.65
C ILE A 307 53.95 -21.49 -58.67
N GLU A 308 54.24 -20.29 -58.17
CA GLU A 308 55.18 -20.02 -57.08
C GLU A 308 54.68 -20.60 -55.75
N ALA A 309 55.60 -21.12 -54.93
CA ALA A 309 55.31 -21.72 -53.62
C ALA A 309 54.15 -22.74 -53.64
N PHE A 310 54.04 -23.55 -54.72
CA PHE A 310 52.93 -24.48 -54.93
C PHE A 310 52.69 -25.42 -53.73
N ALA A 311 53.73 -25.84 -53.02
CA ALA A 311 53.64 -26.73 -51.85
C ALA A 311 53.00 -26.06 -50.61
N GLY A 312 52.94 -24.73 -50.59
CA GLY A 312 52.42 -23.92 -49.50
C GLY A 312 50.90 -23.76 -49.49
N TYR A 313 50.20 -24.07 -50.58
CA TYR A 313 48.74 -23.98 -50.65
C TYR A 313 48.05 -25.06 -49.80
N LYS A 314 47.12 -24.63 -48.95
CA LYS A 314 46.35 -25.50 -48.04
C LYS A 314 44.86 -25.54 -48.36
N GLY A 315 44.39 -24.78 -49.33
CA GLY A 315 43.00 -24.80 -49.79
C GLY A 315 42.89 -24.98 -51.31
N LEU A 316 41.80 -25.62 -51.72
CA LEU A 316 41.40 -25.77 -53.12
C LEU A 316 39.91 -25.45 -53.28
N LEU A 317 39.61 -24.43 -54.07
CA LEU A 317 38.25 -24.16 -54.53
C LEU A 317 38.03 -24.84 -55.89
N LEU A 318 37.03 -25.71 -55.97
CA LEU A 318 36.50 -26.26 -57.21
C LEU A 318 35.15 -25.63 -57.51
N ASN A 319 35.00 -25.08 -58.71
CA ASN A 319 33.76 -24.48 -59.20
C ASN A 319 33.32 -25.11 -60.53
N GLY A 320 32.09 -25.59 -60.60
CA GLY A 320 31.53 -26.25 -61.78
C GLY A 320 32.08 -27.66 -62.05
N ALA A 321 32.64 -28.32 -61.04
CA ALA A 321 33.28 -29.63 -61.19
C ALA A 321 32.25 -30.77 -61.19
N SER A 322 31.58 -30.98 -62.33
CA SER A 322 30.60 -32.06 -62.49
C SER A 322 31.10 -33.18 -63.40
N PHE A 323 30.80 -34.43 -63.04
CA PHE A 323 31.02 -35.61 -63.88
C PHE A 323 29.74 -36.42 -64.05
N GLU A 324 29.65 -37.21 -65.13
CA GLU A 324 28.54 -38.13 -65.37
C GLU A 324 28.78 -39.43 -64.60
N TYR A 325 27.83 -39.83 -63.76
CA TYR A 325 27.82 -41.10 -63.06
C TYR A 325 26.80 -42.04 -63.70
N ILE A 326 27.29 -43.21 -64.13
CA ILE A 326 26.52 -44.23 -64.84
C ILE A 326 26.30 -45.42 -63.91
N VAL A 327 25.04 -45.81 -63.71
CA VAL A 327 24.68 -47.02 -62.95
C VAL A 327 24.44 -48.15 -63.93
N GLU A 328 25.28 -49.17 -63.89
CA GLU A 328 25.18 -50.36 -64.73
C GLU A 328 24.68 -51.55 -63.91
N GLU A 329 23.66 -52.25 -64.39
CA GLU A 329 23.14 -53.47 -63.78
C GLU A 329 23.52 -54.65 -64.67
N THR A 330 24.27 -55.61 -64.11
CA THR A 330 24.64 -56.83 -64.81
C THR A 330 23.70 -57.95 -64.38
N THR A 331 22.78 -58.32 -65.25
CA THR A 331 21.95 -59.51 -65.07
C THR A 331 22.66 -60.70 -65.69
N VAL A 332 22.91 -61.73 -64.88
CA VAL A 332 23.44 -63.01 -65.34
C VAL A 332 22.25 -63.92 -65.59
N ASP A 333 22.12 -64.41 -66.82
CA ASP A 333 21.10 -65.39 -67.14
C ASP A 333 21.41 -66.70 -66.38
N PRO A 334 20.52 -67.16 -65.49
CA PRO A 334 20.77 -68.33 -64.65
C PRO A 334 20.83 -69.66 -65.43
N GLU A 335 20.42 -69.71 -66.71
CA GLU A 335 20.48 -70.92 -67.53
C GLU A 335 21.72 -70.99 -68.44
N THR A 336 22.27 -69.85 -68.88
CA THR A 336 23.40 -69.82 -69.83
C THR A 336 24.71 -69.29 -69.24
N GLY A 337 24.66 -68.58 -68.10
CA GLY A 337 25.82 -67.94 -67.50
C GLY A 337 26.31 -66.68 -68.23
N GLU A 338 25.62 -66.25 -69.29
CA GLU A 338 25.94 -65.00 -70.00
C GLU A 338 25.54 -63.78 -69.17
N SER A 339 26.48 -62.85 -69.00
CA SER A 339 26.29 -61.61 -68.25
C SER A 339 25.92 -60.50 -69.22
N THR A 340 24.73 -59.91 -69.06
CA THR A 340 24.28 -58.76 -69.85
C THR A 340 24.29 -57.52 -68.96
N THR A 341 25.13 -56.54 -69.29
CA THR A 341 25.24 -55.27 -68.56
C THR A 341 24.40 -54.20 -69.26
N VAL A 342 23.43 -53.62 -68.56
CA VAL A 342 22.56 -52.55 -69.09
C VAL A 342 22.72 -51.30 -68.24
N VAL A 343 22.89 -50.14 -68.89
CA VAL A 343 22.91 -48.83 -68.22
C VAL A 343 21.50 -48.50 -67.74
N LYS A 344 21.31 -48.45 -66.43
CA LYS A 344 20.02 -48.23 -65.77
C LYS A 344 19.71 -46.75 -65.54
N ASP A 345 20.74 -45.94 -65.29
CA ASP A 345 20.58 -44.51 -65.01
C ASP A 345 21.85 -43.72 -65.37
N ARG A 346 21.65 -42.45 -65.79
CA ARG A 346 22.70 -41.47 -66.05
C ARG A 346 22.39 -40.22 -65.24
N SER A 347 23.29 -39.85 -64.33
CA SER A 347 23.11 -38.68 -63.47
C SER A 347 24.39 -37.88 -63.37
N PHE A 348 24.29 -36.55 -63.43
CA PHE A 348 25.44 -35.68 -63.17
C PHE A 348 25.64 -35.51 -61.66
N ARG A 349 26.90 -35.63 -61.21
CA ARG A 349 27.31 -35.42 -59.83
C ARG A 349 28.28 -34.26 -59.78
N ASP A 350 27.93 -33.25 -58.97
CA ASP A 350 28.75 -32.06 -58.78
C ASP A 350 29.61 -32.20 -57.52
N VAL A 351 30.93 -32.12 -57.70
CA VAL A 351 31.94 -32.12 -56.64
C VAL A 351 32.56 -30.74 -56.43
N SER A 352 31.86 -29.68 -56.82
CA SER A 352 32.24 -28.32 -56.47
C SER A 352 32.25 -28.13 -54.95
N GLY A 353 33.16 -27.28 -54.47
CA GLY A 353 33.36 -27.04 -53.05
C GLY A 353 34.72 -26.44 -52.72
N GLN A 354 34.86 -25.96 -51.48
CA GLN A 354 36.12 -25.52 -50.89
C GLN A 354 36.70 -26.66 -50.06
N TYR A 355 37.88 -27.15 -50.42
CA TYR A 355 38.53 -28.31 -49.82
C TYR A 355 39.83 -27.95 -49.12
N ASP A 356 40.10 -28.61 -48.00
CA ASP A 356 41.41 -28.58 -47.35
C ASP A 356 42.40 -29.48 -48.11
N VAL A 357 43.64 -29.02 -48.24
CA VAL A 357 44.71 -29.67 -49.00
C VAL A 357 45.84 -30.08 -48.06
N SER A 358 46.15 -31.38 -48.05
CA SER A 358 47.26 -31.91 -47.27
C SER A 358 48.61 -31.64 -47.95
N ARG A 359 48.66 -31.82 -49.27
CA ARG A 359 49.88 -31.74 -50.08
C ARG A 359 49.58 -31.37 -51.52
N VAL A 360 50.39 -30.48 -52.09
CA VAL A 360 50.45 -30.19 -53.53
C VAL A 360 51.83 -30.59 -54.04
N THR A 361 51.88 -31.41 -55.08
CA THR A 361 53.13 -31.78 -55.77
C THR A 361 53.07 -31.36 -57.22
N ARG A 362 54.22 -30.98 -57.78
CA ARG A 362 54.35 -30.57 -59.18
C ARG A 362 55.40 -31.42 -59.89
N THR A 363 55.06 -31.95 -61.05
CA THR A 363 56.00 -32.60 -61.98
C THR A 363 56.01 -31.87 -63.32
N LEU A 364 57.14 -31.86 -64.02
CA LEU A 364 57.30 -31.22 -65.33
C LEU A 364 57.62 -32.30 -66.37
N SER A 365 56.84 -32.35 -67.44
CA SER A 365 57.09 -33.22 -68.60
C SER A 365 56.78 -32.44 -69.87
N GLU A 366 57.72 -32.42 -70.83
CA GLU A 366 57.57 -31.75 -72.14
C GLU A 366 57.03 -30.30 -72.08
N GLY A 367 57.38 -29.52 -71.05
CA GLY A 367 56.97 -28.12 -70.92
C GLY A 367 55.59 -27.88 -70.28
N ILE A 368 54.90 -28.93 -69.82
CA ILE A 368 53.61 -28.83 -69.11
C ILE A 368 53.80 -29.22 -67.65
N TYR A 369 53.33 -28.37 -66.73
CA TYR A 369 53.31 -28.67 -65.30
C TYR A 369 52.08 -29.49 -64.94
N THR A 370 52.28 -30.63 -64.28
CA THR A 370 51.19 -31.42 -63.70
C THR A 370 51.16 -31.20 -62.19
N TYR A 371 50.08 -30.60 -61.71
CA TYR A 371 49.80 -30.37 -60.29
C TYR A 371 48.93 -31.49 -59.76
N THR A 372 49.42 -32.20 -58.74
CA THR A 372 48.64 -33.21 -58.01
C THR A 372 48.32 -32.67 -56.63
N ILE A 373 47.03 -32.48 -56.36
CA ILE A 373 46.51 -31.86 -55.15
C ILE A 373 45.79 -32.93 -54.34
N GLN A 374 46.29 -33.21 -53.14
CA GLN A 374 45.72 -34.22 -52.25
C GLN A 374 44.73 -33.58 -51.26
N LEU A 375 43.45 -33.91 -51.41
CA LEU A 375 42.39 -33.39 -50.54
C LEU A 375 42.36 -34.10 -49.19
N VAL A 376 41.88 -33.38 -48.17
CA VAL A 376 41.57 -33.90 -46.83
C VAL A 376 40.07 -33.97 -46.67
N ASN A 377 39.55 -35.09 -46.16
CA ASN A 377 38.13 -35.28 -45.82
C ASN A 377 37.14 -34.88 -46.94
N ALA A 378 37.48 -35.07 -48.21
CA ALA A 378 36.68 -34.61 -49.36
C ALA A 378 35.21 -35.04 -49.32
N LYS A 379 34.92 -36.24 -48.80
CA LYS A 379 33.55 -36.76 -48.62
C LYS A 379 32.72 -36.00 -47.59
N GLN A 380 33.35 -35.44 -46.56
CA GLN A 380 32.65 -34.62 -45.57
C GLN A 380 32.26 -33.26 -46.14
N VAL A 381 33.12 -32.70 -47.00
CA VAL A 381 32.86 -31.42 -47.69
C VAL A 381 31.79 -31.60 -48.78
N ASN A 382 31.87 -32.68 -49.58
CA ASN A 382 30.84 -32.99 -50.56
C ASN A 382 30.68 -34.51 -50.68
N ALA A 383 29.50 -35.02 -50.34
CA ALA A 383 29.20 -36.45 -50.34
C ALA A 383 29.34 -37.10 -51.72
N ASN A 384 29.24 -36.32 -52.80
CA ASN A 384 29.34 -36.81 -54.18
C ASN A 384 30.73 -37.38 -54.52
N TRP A 385 31.75 -37.07 -53.73
CA TRP A 385 33.07 -37.73 -53.82
C TRP A 385 33.01 -39.24 -53.59
N SER A 386 31.94 -39.77 -52.98
CA SER A 386 31.74 -41.21 -52.83
C SER A 386 31.41 -41.93 -54.13
N PHE A 387 31.01 -41.20 -55.17
CA PHE A 387 30.70 -41.75 -56.50
C PHE A 387 31.87 -41.71 -57.48
N VAL A 388 33.03 -41.15 -57.07
CA VAL A 388 34.28 -41.18 -57.86
C VAL A 388 34.96 -42.54 -57.64
N VAL A 389 34.47 -43.58 -58.32
CA VAL A 389 34.98 -44.97 -58.20
C VAL A 389 36.10 -45.29 -59.21
N GLU A 390 36.24 -44.47 -60.25
CA GLU A 390 37.33 -44.49 -61.23
C GLU A 390 37.78 -43.05 -61.53
N ASN A 391 38.84 -42.88 -62.35
CA ASN A 391 39.33 -41.55 -62.69
C ASN A 391 38.33 -40.80 -63.57
N GLN A 392 37.85 -39.65 -63.12
CA GLN A 392 36.84 -38.84 -63.81
C GLN A 392 37.46 -37.54 -64.32
N ALA A 393 37.34 -37.26 -65.62
CA ALA A 393 37.77 -36.00 -66.21
C ALA A 393 36.65 -34.96 -66.09
N VAL A 394 36.93 -33.81 -65.47
CA VAL A 394 35.96 -32.73 -65.26
C VAL A 394 36.51 -31.41 -65.74
N ASN A 395 35.65 -30.57 -66.29
CA ASN A 395 35.97 -29.17 -66.53
C ASN A 395 35.56 -28.37 -65.29
N ALA A 396 36.51 -27.75 -64.62
CA ALA A 396 36.27 -26.99 -63.40
C ALA A 396 37.09 -25.69 -63.40
N GLY A 397 36.57 -24.66 -62.75
CA GLY A 397 37.39 -23.58 -62.25
C GLY A 397 38.14 -24.07 -61.01
N ILE A 398 39.47 -23.96 -61.01
CA ILE A 398 40.32 -24.53 -59.97
C ILE A 398 41.15 -23.41 -59.38
N THR A 399 40.91 -23.05 -58.12
CA THR A 399 41.68 -22.01 -57.44
C THR A 399 42.38 -22.60 -56.23
N LEU A 400 43.70 -22.57 -56.24
CA LEU A 400 44.52 -22.85 -55.07
C LEU A 400 44.56 -21.59 -54.20
N ASN A 401 44.10 -21.71 -52.95
CA ASN A 401 44.02 -20.62 -51.99
C ASN A 401 44.58 -21.05 -50.62
N LEU A 402 44.53 -20.13 -49.63
CA LEU A 402 45.06 -20.38 -48.27
C LEU A 402 46.53 -20.81 -48.29
N ASN A 403 47.39 -20.04 -48.96
CA ASN A 403 48.83 -20.31 -48.94
C ASN A 403 49.39 -20.04 -47.52
N ALA A 404 50.30 -20.88 -47.05
CA ALA A 404 50.99 -20.70 -45.77
C ALA A 404 51.69 -19.34 -45.67
N ASP A 405 52.15 -18.81 -46.80
CA ASP A 405 52.81 -17.50 -46.94
C ASP A 405 51.84 -16.41 -47.46
N SER A 406 50.54 -16.58 -47.23
CA SER A 406 49.50 -15.55 -47.43
C SER A 406 48.86 -15.15 -46.10
N MET A 407 48.44 -13.90 -46.00
CA MET A 407 47.83 -13.31 -44.81
C MET A 407 46.80 -12.26 -45.21
N THR A 408 45.56 -12.42 -44.75
CA THR A 408 44.49 -11.43 -44.98
C THR A 408 43.99 -10.90 -43.64
N LEU A 409 44.11 -9.59 -43.44
CA LEU A 409 43.72 -8.90 -42.20
C LEU A 409 42.35 -8.22 -42.29
N ASP A 410 41.58 -8.54 -43.33
CA ASP A 410 40.20 -8.06 -43.49
C ASP A 410 39.32 -8.57 -42.35
N GLY A 411 38.36 -7.75 -41.95
CA GLY A 411 37.46 -8.07 -40.84
C GLY A 411 36.91 -6.83 -40.15
N ILE A 412 36.06 -7.06 -39.16
CA ILE A 412 35.46 -6.00 -38.33
C ILE A 412 36.08 -6.06 -36.94
N TYR A 413 36.67 -4.97 -36.49
CA TYR A 413 37.42 -4.84 -35.24
C TYR A 413 36.90 -3.67 -34.41
N SER A 414 37.19 -3.64 -33.11
CA SER A 414 36.90 -2.49 -32.25
C SER A 414 38.18 -1.74 -31.87
N ILE A 415 38.09 -0.41 -31.73
CA ILE A 415 39.24 0.43 -31.36
C ILE A 415 39.42 0.43 -29.84
N SER A 416 40.57 -0.03 -29.36
CA SER A 416 40.98 -0.01 -27.95
C SER A 416 41.66 1.31 -27.56
N ALA A 417 42.49 1.87 -28.45
CA ALA A 417 43.16 3.15 -28.23
C ALA A 417 43.41 3.86 -29.56
N ILE A 418 43.46 5.19 -29.55
CA ILE A 418 43.71 6.00 -30.74
C ILE A 418 44.62 7.20 -30.42
N SER A 419 45.44 7.56 -31.39
CA SER A 419 46.24 8.79 -31.45
C SER A 419 46.21 9.33 -32.88
N ALA A 420 46.75 10.52 -33.11
CA ALA A 420 46.76 11.12 -34.44
C ALA A 420 47.41 10.21 -35.51
N ILE A 421 48.43 9.42 -35.14
CA ILE A 421 49.21 8.60 -36.08
C ILE A 421 48.99 7.09 -35.95
N GLN A 422 48.18 6.65 -34.98
CA GLN A 422 48.03 5.23 -34.68
C GLN A 422 46.63 4.87 -34.16
N ILE A 423 46.07 3.77 -34.67
CA ILE A 423 44.92 3.05 -34.11
C ILE A 423 45.41 1.73 -33.50
N THR A 424 44.95 1.40 -32.30
CA THR A 424 45.17 0.09 -31.67
C THR A 424 43.84 -0.63 -31.55
N LEU A 425 43.73 -1.81 -32.16
CA LEU A 425 42.54 -2.66 -32.16
C LEU A 425 42.47 -3.51 -30.89
N ALA A 426 41.27 -3.78 -30.39
CA ALA A 426 41.04 -4.70 -29.29
C ALA A 426 41.06 -6.15 -29.79
N ASN A 427 41.89 -7.00 -29.16
CA ASN A 427 41.92 -8.46 -29.38
C ASN A 427 42.02 -8.88 -30.87
N ALA A 428 42.81 -8.16 -31.69
CA ALA A 428 42.87 -8.38 -33.15
C ALA A 428 43.14 -9.84 -33.54
N SER A 429 44.09 -10.50 -32.87
CA SER A 429 44.44 -11.92 -33.11
C SER A 429 43.34 -12.91 -32.69
N THR A 430 42.45 -12.53 -31.77
CA THR A 430 41.28 -13.34 -31.40
C THR A 430 40.17 -13.19 -32.44
N VAL A 431 40.02 -11.99 -33.01
CA VAL A 431 39.01 -11.70 -34.04
C VAL A 431 39.41 -12.31 -35.39
N ASN A 432 40.69 -12.22 -35.76
CA ASN A 432 41.23 -12.85 -36.95
C ASN A 432 42.60 -13.46 -36.62
N ALA A 433 42.70 -14.79 -36.68
CA ALA A 433 43.90 -15.54 -36.33
C ALA A 433 45.13 -15.17 -37.20
N GLU A 434 44.91 -14.64 -38.40
CA GLU A 434 45.93 -14.24 -39.37
C GLU A 434 46.85 -13.14 -38.85
N TRP A 435 46.39 -12.31 -37.89
CA TRP A 435 47.25 -11.33 -37.21
C TRP A 435 48.45 -11.97 -36.50
N SER A 436 48.37 -13.26 -36.17
CA SER A 436 49.47 -14.01 -35.54
C SER A 436 50.60 -14.37 -36.52
N LYS A 437 50.39 -14.21 -37.84
CA LYS A 437 51.40 -14.44 -38.88
C LYS A 437 52.32 -13.23 -39.11
N LEU A 438 51.93 -12.03 -38.65
CA LEU A 438 52.72 -10.79 -38.80
C LEU A 438 54.16 -10.90 -38.25
N PRO A 439 54.41 -11.44 -37.04
CA PRO A 439 55.76 -11.56 -36.50
C PRO A 439 56.66 -12.47 -37.34
N THR A 440 56.12 -13.55 -37.90
CA THR A 440 56.89 -14.58 -38.61
C THR A 440 57.07 -14.26 -40.10
N MET A 441 56.09 -13.66 -40.75
CA MET A 441 56.15 -13.39 -42.20
C MET A 441 56.79 -12.03 -42.55
N PHE A 442 56.62 -11.02 -41.69
CA PHE A 442 57.03 -9.63 -42.00
C PHE A 442 57.81 -8.97 -40.85
N ASN A 443 58.44 -9.75 -39.97
CA ASN A 443 59.15 -9.25 -38.78
C ASN A 443 58.30 -8.28 -37.93
N GLY A 444 56.98 -8.49 -37.92
CA GLY A 444 56.03 -7.73 -37.12
C GLY A 444 55.50 -6.42 -37.72
N SER A 445 55.79 -6.11 -39.00
CA SER A 445 55.25 -4.91 -39.66
C SER A 445 55.08 -5.09 -41.18
N THR A 446 53.93 -4.69 -41.74
CA THR A 446 53.71 -4.65 -43.20
C THR A 446 54.24 -3.38 -43.87
N GLN A 447 54.98 -2.54 -43.14
CA GLN A 447 55.51 -1.28 -43.67
C GLN A 447 56.35 -1.52 -44.94
N GLY A 448 56.05 -0.77 -46.01
CA GLY A 448 56.71 -0.91 -47.31
C GLY A 448 56.05 -1.92 -48.26
N LYS A 449 55.00 -2.63 -47.83
CA LYS A 449 54.14 -3.43 -48.71
C LYS A 449 52.95 -2.60 -49.15
N GLN A 450 52.71 -2.51 -50.46
CA GLN A 450 51.67 -1.68 -51.03
C GLN A 450 50.42 -2.53 -51.26
N THR A 451 49.37 -2.31 -50.46
CA THR A 451 48.00 -2.75 -50.76
C THR A 451 47.04 -1.59 -50.51
N ASN A 452 45.93 -1.57 -51.24
CA ASN A 452 44.92 -0.54 -51.09
C ASN A 452 43.95 -0.94 -49.99
N VAL A 453 44.10 -0.33 -48.82
CA VAL A 453 43.28 -0.66 -47.64
C VAL A 453 42.19 0.38 -47.48
N GLU A 454 40.97 -0.09 -47.26
CA GLU A 454 39.83 0.72 -46.89
C GLU A 454 39.48 0.48 -45.41
N LEU A 455 39.28 1.58 -44.67
CA LEU A 455 38.82 1.57 -43.28
C LEU A 455 37.46 2.27 -43.21
N GLU A 456 36.40 1.54 -42.86
CA GLU A 456 35.06 2.10 -42.69
C GLU A 456 34.60 2.04 -41.24
N ILE A 457 33.88 3.07 -40.77
CA ILE A 457 33.22 3.03 -39.47
C ILE A 457 32.02 2.09 -39.52
N VAL A 458 32.13 0.95 -38.86
CA VAL A 458 31.00 0.07 -38.55
C VAL A 458 30.31 0.62 -37.31
N ALA A 459 29.47 1.64 -37.52
CA ALA A 459 28.54 2.04 -36.47
C ALA A 459 27.48 0.94 -36.36
N ASN A 460 27.44 0.23 -35.24
CA ASN A 460 26.28 -0.59 -34.87
C ASN A 460 25.13 0.38 -34.54
N LYS A 461 24.41 0.81 -35.59
CA LYS A 461 23.39 1.89 -35.58
C LYS A 461 22.07 1.47 -34.92
N TRP A 462 21.99 0.23 -34.47
CA TRP A 462 20.80 -0.33 -33.85
C TRP A 462 20.81 -0.11 -32.34
N VAL A 463 19.76 0.51 -31.84
CA VAL A 463 19.45 0.62 -30.41
C VAL A 463 18.65 -0.63 -30.03
N GLY A 464 19.33 -1.63 -29.46
CA GLY A 464 18.80 -2.95 -29.11
C GLY A 464 19.76 -4.08 -29.53
N TRP A 465 19.41 -5.35 -29.38
CA TRP A 465 18.11 -5.91 -29.01
C TRP A 465 17.74 -5.70 -27.54
N PHE A 466 16.50 -5.31 -27.29
CA PHE A 466 15.89 -5.30 -25.96
C PHE A 466 14.75 -6.31 -25.90
N ASN A 467 14.69 -7.07 -24.81
CA ASN A 467 13.62 -8.03 -24.57
C ASN A 467 12.48 -7.34 -23.80
N LEU A 468 11.25 -7.57 -24.24
CA LEU A 468 10.04 -7.09 -23.59
C LEU A 468 9.12 -8.28 -23.31
N GLU A 469 9.06 -8.66 -22.03
CA GLU A 469 8.33 -9.83 -21.56
C GLU A 469 6.88 -9.46 -21.26
N PHE A 470 5.96 -9.94 -22.10
CA PHE A 470 4.52 -9.79 -21.89
C PHE A 470 3.74 -10.84 -22.71
N GLU A 471 3.41 -11.96 -22.07
CA GLU A 471 2.82 -13.15 -22.72
C GLU A 471 1.50 -12.89 -23.47
N GLN A 472 0.78 -11.84 -23.07
CA GLN A 472 -0.51 -11.50 -23.68
C GLN A 472 -0.41 -10.36 -24.71
N ALA A 473 0.78 -9.86 -25.01
CA ALA A 473 0.95 -8.77 -25.97
C ALA A 473 0.45 -9.17 -27.36
N THR A 474 -0.31 -8.28 -27.99
CA THR A 474 -0.75 -8.40 -29.39
C THR A 474 -0.21 -7.28 -30.26
N GLN A 475 0.25 -6.18 -29.67
CA GLN A 475 0.73 -5.00 -30.37
C GLN A 475 1.94 -4.41 -29.65
N ALA A 476 2.91 -3.92 -30.42
CA ALA A 476 4.04 -3.14 -29.96
C ALA A 476 3.83 -1.66 -30.30
N VAL A 477 4.00 -0.77 -29.33
CA VAL A 477 3.81 0.67 -29.47
C VAL A 477 5.14 1.38 -29.22
N PHE A 478 5.60 2.13 -30.20
CA PHE A 478 6.87 2.86 -30.16
C PHE A 478 6.59 4.36 -30.15
N ASN A 479 7.05 5.04 -29.11
CA ASN A 479 6.93 6.48 -28.97
C ASN A 479 8.31 7.12 -29.17
N VAL A 480 8.40 8.04 -30.13
CA VAL A 480 9.61 8.84 -30.38
C VAL A 480 9.27 10.32 -30.35
N TYR A 481 10.25 11.15 -30.04
CA TYR A 481 10.09 12.59 -30.01
C TYR A 481 11.28 13.30 -30.66
N ALA A 482 10.99 14.42 -31.31
CA ALA A 482 11.96 15.29 -31.95
C ALA A 482 12.13 16.55 -31.08
N PRO A 483 13.18 16.65 -30.24
CA PRO A 483 13.31 17.73 -29.25
C PRO A 483 13.51 19.12 -29.87
N GLN A 484 14.08 19.21 -31.07
CA GLN A 484 14.34 20.47 -31.78
C GLN A 484 13.37 20.69 -32.96
N GLY A 485 12.28 19.93 -33.00
CA GLY A 485 11.43 19.83 -34.17
C GLY A 485 12.13 19.15 -35.36
N MET A 486 11.55 19.30 -36.55
CA MET A 486 12.11 18.80 -37.81
C MET A 486 11.91 19.84 -38.91
N TYR A 487 13.02 20.37 -39.44
CA TYR A 487 13.02 21.37 -40.51
C TYR A 487 14.38 21.41 -41.22
N ALA A 488 14.42 22.00 -42.42
CA ALA A 488 15.64 22.34 -43.14
C ALA A 488 15.62 23.83 -43.51
N THR A 489 16.77 24.49 -43.44
CA THR A 489 16.91 25.92 -43.75
C THR A 489 17.49 26.11 -45.15
N VAL A 490 16.84 26.92 -45.98
CA VAL A 490 17.45 27.40 -47.23
C VAL A 490 18.31 28.64 -46.99
N ASP A 491 19.24 28.94 -47.89
CA ASP A 491 20.13 30.10 -47.79
C ASP A 491 19.38 31.45 -47.76
N SER A 492 18.12 31.49 -48.23
CA SER A 492 17.23 32.64 -48.13
C SER A 492 16.47 32.76 -46.79
N GLY A 493 16.78 31.91 -45.81
CA GLY A 493 16.16 31.93 -44.47
C GLY A 493 14.78 31.25 -44.37
N GLY A 494 14.22 30.77 -45.49
CA GLY A 494 12.97 30.03 -45.50
C GLY A 494 13.07 28.61 -44.91
N GLU A 495 11.94 28.10 -44.41
CA GLU A 495 11.85 26.76 -43.84
C GLU A 495 11.33 25.78 -44.90
N ARG A 496 11.90 24.57 -44.94
CA ARG A 496 11.43 23.45 -45.76
C ARG A 496 11.27 22.20 -44.91
N ARG A 497 10.35 21.33 -45.34
CA ARG A 497 10.10 20.03 -44.70
C ARG A 497 11.38 19.19 -44.60
N ALA A 498 11.65 18.62 -43.43
CA ALA A 498 12.72 17.66 -43.20
C ALA A 498 12.19 16.43 -42.48
N GLY A 499 12.88 15.31 -42.61
CA GLY A 499 12.41 14.04 -42.09
C GLY A 499 13.49 12.98 -41.98
N CYS A 500 13.13 11.88 -41.33
CA CYS A 500 13.93 10.68 -41.21
C CYS A 500 13.04 9.44 -41.24
N THR A 501 13.61 8.31 -41.65
CA THR A 501 12.97 7.00 -41.58
C THR A 501 13.58 6.22 -40.43
N VAL A 502 12.72 5.79 -39.50
CA VAL A 502 13.09 4.92 -38.40
C VAL A 502 12.68 3.50 -38.77
N THR A 503 13.65 2.59 -38.83
CA THR A 503 13.37 1.17 -39.06
C THR A 503 13.31 0.46 -37.71
N VAL A 504 12.18 -0.21 -37.47
CA VAL A 504 11.91 -1.02 -36.27
C VAL A 504 11.97 -2.48 -36.68
N GLN A 505 12.74 -3.26 -35.93
CA GLN A 505 12.78 -4.71 -36.07
C GLN A 505 12.26 -5.38 -34.81
N ILE A 506 11.37 -6.35 -35.00
CA ILE A 506 10.68 -7.09 -33.94
C ILE A 506 10.85 -8.58 -34.21
N GLN A 507 11.16 -9.34 -33.16
CA GLN A 507 11.21 -10.80 -33.23
C GLN A 507 10.58 -11.40 -31.97
N MET A 508 9.80 -12.47 -32.12
CA MET A 508 9.14 -13.12 -30.99
C MET A 508 10.16 -13.83 -30.09
N LEU A 509 9.79 -13.99 -28.81
CA LEU A 509 10.55 -14.75 -27.82
C LEU A 509 9.77 -15.99 -27.40
N ASP A 510 10.47 -17.11 -27.18
CA ASP A 510 9.90 -18.32 -26.59
C ASP A 510 9.85 -18.26 -25.05
N GLU A 511 9.30 -19.31 -24.41
CA GLU A 511 9.22 -19.43 -22.95
C GLU A 511 10.60 -19.40 -22.26
N ASN A 512 11.67 -19.77 -22.97
CA ASN A 512 13.05 -19.73 -22.49
C ASN A 512 13.76 -18.40 -22.82
N LYS A 513 13.00 -17.39 -23.26
CA LYS A 513 13.50 -16.06 -23.64
C LYS A 513 14.47 -16.08 -24.82
N LYS A 514 14.44 -17.14 -25.63
CA LYS A 514 15.22 -17.25 -26.86
C LYS A 514 14.42 -16.69 -28.04
N PRO A 515 15.09 -16.03 -29.00
CA PRO A 515 14.42 -15.51 -30.18
C PRO A 515 13.93 -16.63 -31.10
N VAL A 516 12.68 -16.55 -31.51
CA VAL A 516 12.02 -17.50 -32.41
C VAL A 516 11.26 -16.78 -33.52
N GLY A 517 11.13 -17.43 -34.67
CA GLY A 517 10.47 -16.87 -35.85
C GLY A 517 11.29 -15.83 -36.60
N GLU A 518 10.71 -15.32 -37.69
CA GLU A 518 11.34 -14.34 -38.56
C GLU A 518 11.40 -12.94 -37.92
N ILE A 519 12.41 -12.15 -38.32
CA ILE A 519 12.53 -10.75 -37.89
C ILE A 519 11.60 -9.90 -38.75
N VAL A 520 10.55 -9.37 -38.14
CA VAL A 520 9.64 -8.43 -38.80
C VAL A 520 10.26 -7.06 -38.81
N THR A 521 10.50 -6.54 -40.01
CA THR A 521 11.03 -5.18 -40.22
C THR A 521 9.90 -4.25 -40.64
N LYS A 522 9.80 -3.08 -39.99
CA LYS A 522 8.84 -2.02 -40.30
C LYS A 522 9.55 -0.69 -40.43
N GLU A 523 9.28 0.02 -41.51
CA GLU A 523 9.81 1.36 -41.75
C GLU A 523 8.79 2.41 -41.34
N TRP A 524 9.27 3.47 -40.70
CA TRP A 524 8.45 4.54 -40.17
C TRP A 524 9.00 5.91 -40.59
N ASP A 525 8.31 6.55 -41.51
CA ASP A 525 8.66 7.87 -41.99
C ASP A 525 8.10 8.97 -41.08
N ILE A 526 8.99 9.85 -40.61
CA ILE A 526 8.65 11.00 -39.80
C ILE A 526 9.15 12.25 -40.52
N TRP A 527 8.21 13.08 -40.96
CA TRP A 527 8.50 14.29 -41.74
C TRP A 527 7.63 15.45 -41.30
N ASP A 528 8.26 16.57 -40.99
CA ASP A 528 7.57 17.78 -40.53
C ASP A 528 8.28 19.06 -41.04
N GLN A 529 7.64 20.20 -40.82
CA GLN A 529 8.19 21.54 -41.12
C GLN A 529 7.93 22.43 -39.90
N THR A 530 8.51 22.08 -38.77
CA THR A 530 8.34 22.81 -37.51
C THR A 530 9.64 22.88 -36.72
N LYS A 531 9.88 24.02 -36.08
CA LYS A 531 10.95 24.22 -35.10
C LYS A 531 10.52 23.81 -33.68
N SER A 532 9.22 23.62 -33.47
CA SER A 532 8.67 23.20 -32.18
C SER A 532 8.87 21.71 -31.98
N SER A 533 9.16 21.29 -30.75
CA SER A 533 9.26 19.88 -30.41
C SER A 533 7.91 19.17 -30.58
N PHE A 534 7.93 17.96 -31.13
CA PHE A 534 6.74 17.12 -31.26
C PHE A 534 7.08 15.64 -31.05
N GLY A 535 6.08 14.85 -30.69
CA GLY A 535 6.19 13.39 -30.60
C GLY A 535 5.32 12.67 -31.62
N ARG A 536 5.68 11.42 -31.93
CA ARG A 536 4.89 10.52 -32.78
C ARG A 536 4.85 9.13 -32.17
N THR A 537 3.75 8.42 -32.43
CA THR A 537 3.56 7.03 -31.98
C THR A 537 3.32 6.13 -33.18
N ALA A 538 4.12 5.07 -33.29
CA ALA A 538 3.88 3.95 -34.19
C ALA A 538 3.27 2.76 -33.42
N ARG A 539 2.28 2.10 -34.01
CA ARG A 539 1.64 0.90 -33.44
C ARG A 539 1.77 -0.23 -34.46
N TYR A 540 2.41 -1.33 -34.06
CA TYR A 540 2.63 -2.49 -34.92
C TYR A 540 2.02 -3.74 -34.29
N ASP A 541 1.16 -4.43 -35.04
CA ASP A 541 0.61 -5.71 -34.60
C ASP A 541 1.70 -6.80 -34.65
N LEU A 542 1.75 -7.61 -33.60
CA LEU A 542 2.72 -8.69 -33.47
C LEU A 542 2.29 -9.89 -34.32
N PRO A 543 3.24 -10.65 -34.91
CA PRO A 543 2.93 -11.84 -35.72
C PRO A 543 2.21 -12.94 -34.95
N GLY A 544 2.42 -12.99 -33.63
CA GLY A 544 1.75 -13.89 -32.72
C GLY A 544 1.59 -13.22 -31.36
N LYS A 545 0.69 -13.77 -30.54
CA LYS A 545 0.53 -13.35 -29.15
C LYS A 545 1.75 -13.82 -28.35
N GLY A 546 2.42 -12.91 -27.65
CA GLY A 546 3.55 -13.28 -26.80
C GLY A 546 4.59 -12.18 -26.59
N SER A 547 5.62 -12.54 -25.83
CA SER A 547 6.79 -11.71 -25.58
C SER A 547 7.61 -11.51 -26.86
N PHE A 548 8.28 -10.37 -26.99
CA PHE A 548 9.09 -10.06 -28.16
C PHE A 548 10.35 -9.30 -27.77
N ARG A 549 11.35 -9.34 -28.65
CA ARG A 549 12.50 -8.44 -28.61
C ARG A 549 12.43 -7.45 -29.75
N PHE A 550 12.97 -6.26 -29.53
CA PHE A 550 12.96 -5.19 -30.52
C PHE A 550 14.30 -4.46 -30.61
N ARG A 551 14.55 -3.84 -31.76
CA ARG A 551 15.61 -2.87 -31.97
C ARG A 551 15.17 -1.80 -32.97
N LEU A 552 15.71 -0.60 -32.83
CA LEU A 552 15.39 0.55 -33.69
C LEU A 552 16.67 1.18 -34.24
N ALA A 553 16.62 1.66 -35.47
CA ALA A 553 17.69 2.45 -36.07
C ALA A 553 17.11 3.55 -36.96
N LYS A 554 17.85 4.64 -37.15
CA LYS A 554 17.54 5.65 -38.17
C LYS A 554 18.25 5.25 -39.47
N THR A 555 17.49 4.75 -40.44
CA THR A 555 18.02 4.21 -41.71
C THR A 555 18.15 5.28 -42.78
N TYR A 556 17.26 6.28 -42.75
CA TYR A 556 17.32 7.43 -43.63
C TYR A 556 17.17 8.73 -42.82
N ALA A 557 17.89 9.77 -43.22
CA ALA A 557 17.68 11.13 -42.76
C ALA A 557 17.89 12.07 -43.94
N LYS A 558 17.07 13.12 -44.06
CA LYS A 558 17.24 14.11 -45.13
C LYS A 558 18.66 14.69 -45.08
N GLU A 559 19.29 14.77 -46.25
CA GLU A 559 20.61 15.35 -46.45
C GLU A 559 20.47 16.66 -47.24
N ASN A 560 21.41 17.59 -47.05
CA ASN A 560 21.45 18.94 -47.63
C ASN A 560 20.55 20.00 -46.95
N ASN A 561 20.93 21.28 -47.07
CA ASN A 561 20.25 22.46 -46.51
C ASN A 561 20.15 22.47 -44.97
N ARG A 562 21.23 22.07 -44.28
CA ARG A 562 21.37 22.06 -42.81
C ARG A 562 20.13 21.51 -42.09
N PRO A 563 19.75 20.25 -42.33
CA PRO A 563 18.51 19.68 -41.82
C PRO A 563 18.63 19.30 -40.34
N VAL A 564 17.63 19.66 -39.54
CA VAL A 564 17.46 19.21 -38.15
C VAL A 564 16.54 17.98 -38.18
N THR A 565 17.10 16.81 -37.84
CA THR A 565 16.42 15.50 -37.88
C THR A 565 16.77 14.63 -36.66
N GLU A 566 17.01 15.27 -35.51
CA GLU A 566 17.26 14.57 -34.25
C GLU A 566 15.96 13.92 -33.75
N VAL A 567 16.01 12.62 -33.50
CA VAL A 567 14.87 11.84 -32.96
C VAL A 567 15.38 10.98 -31.81
N LYS A 568 14.65 10.99 -30.70
CA LYS A 568 14.93 10.21 -29.49
C LYS A 568 13.79 9.25 -29.19
N ILE A 569 14.10 8.09 -28.62
CA ILE A 569 13.08 7.13 -28.18
C ILE A 569 12.56 7.57 -26.80
N LYS A 570 11.25 7.80 -26.67
CA LYS A 570 10.62 8.18 -25.39
C LYS A 570 10.24 6.95 -24.58
N SER A 571 9.50 6.03 -25.19
CA SER A 571 9.00 4.82 -24.54
C SER A 571 8.62 3.77 -25.58
N VAL A 572 8.72 2.51 -25.18
CA VAL A 572 8.22 1.37 -25.96
C VAL A 572 7.33 0.55 -25.05
N TYR A 573 6.15 0.20 -25.54
CA TYR A 573 5.15 -0.59 -24.81
C TYR A 573 4.80 -1.87 -25.57
N ALA A 574 4.63 -2.96 -24.84
CA ALA A 574 3.87 -4.12 -25.29
C ALA A 574 2.43 -3.96 -24.79
N THR A 575 1.43 -4.17 -25.65
CA THR A 575 0.04 -3.92 -25.28
C THR A 575 -0.94 -4.93 -25.88
N TYR A 576 -2.07 -5.08 -25.21
CA TYR A 576 -3.29 -5.70 -25.73
C TYR A 576 -4.52 -4.99 -25.18
N ALA A 577 -5.66 -5.10 -25.87
CA ALA A 577 -6.92 -4.55 -25.39
C ALA A 577 -7.49 -5.43 -24.25
N SER A 578 -7.68 -4.85 -23.06
CA SER A 578 -8.19 -5.59 -21.90
C SER A 578 -9.60 -6.11 -22.16
N GLN A 579 -9.82 -7.39 -21.86
CA GLN A 579 -11.15 -7.99 -21.86
C GLN A 579 -11.92 -7.66 -20.57
N LYS A 580 -11.22 -7.24 -19.51
CA LYS A 580 -11.81 -6.90 -18.22
C LYS A 580 -12.41 -5.49 -18.29
N ARG A 581 -13.74 -5.43 -18.39
CA ARG A 581 -14.52 -4.16 -18.40
C ARG A 581 -15.25 -3.88 -17.10
N ASN A 582 -15.44 -4.90 -16.27
CA ASN A 582 -16.14 -4.79 -14.99
C ASN A 582 -15.18 -5.23 -13.88
N TYR A 583 -15.23 -4.53 -12.76
CA TYR A 583 -14.41 -4.83 -11.60
C TYR A 583 -15.34 -5.11 -10.41
N PRO A 584 -15.33 -6.34 -9.87
CA PRO A 584 -16.16 -6.67 -8.72
C PRO A 584 -15.64 -5.95 -7.49
N ASP A 585 -16.57 -5.52 -6.63
CA ASP A 585 -16.32 -5.01 -5.28
C ASP A 585 -15.39 -3.80 -5.16
N VAL A 586 -14.99 -3.12 -6.24
CA VAL A 586 -14.12 -1.93 -6.19
C VAL A 586 -14.65 -0.78 -7.04
N THR A 587 -14.43 0.45 -6.59
CA THR A 587 -14.74 1.66 -7.37
C THR A 587 -13.52 2.07 -8.18
N VAL A 588 -13.70 2.17 -9.51
CA VAL A 588 -12.62 2.35 -10.47
C VAL A 588 -12.69 3.74 -11.11
N ILE A 589 -11.52 4.34 -11.32
CA ILE A 589 -11.36 5.61 -12.03
C ILE A 589 -10.66 5.37 -13.36
N ARG A 590 -11.18 5.99 -14.43
CA ARG A 590 -10.45 6.20 -15.68
C ARG A 590 -10.10 7.67 -15.84
N LEU A 591 -8.85 7.91 -16.21
CA LEU A 591 -8.30 9.23 -16.44
C LEU A 591 -7.64 9.27 -17.82
N LYS A 592 -7.92 10.31 -18.60
CA LYS A 592 -7.22 10.66 -19.83
C LYS A 592 -6.80 12.12 -19.73
N THR A 593 -5.51 12.41 -19.88
CA THR A 593 -4.99 13.78 -19.90
C THR A 593 -4.32 14.04 -21.24
N THR A 594 -4.66 15.15 -21.88
CA THR A 594 -3.99 15.65 -23.09
C THR A 594 -3.05 16.78 -22.67
N ALA A 595 -1.83 16.83 -23.22
CA ALA A 595 -0.84 17.85 -22.91
C ALA A 595 -1.22 19.25 -23.46
N THR A 596 -2.15 19.93 -22.77
CA THR A 596 -2.53 21.34 -23.01
C THR A 596 -1.71 22.28 -22.13
N ASP A 597 -1.67 23.58 -22.44
CA ASP A 597 -0.96 24.59 -21.63
C ASP A 597 -1.39 24.55 -20.15
N GLY A 598 -2.68 24.28 -19.88
CA GLY A 598 -3.21 24.08 -18.54
C GLY A 598 -2.67 22.80 -17.86
N ALA A 599 -2.63 21.68 -18.57
CA ALA A 599 -2.12 20.41 -18.02
C ALA A 599 -0.60 20.39 -17.82
N LEU A 600 0.15 21.13 -18.66
CA LEU A 600 1.59 21.30 -18.55
C LEU A 600 1.99 22.22 -17.39
N SER A 601 1.09 23.12 -16.96
CA SER A 601 1.33 24.01 -15.81
C SER A 601 1.31 23.30 -14.45
N VAL A 602 0.67 22.11 -14.38
CA VAL A 602 0.58 21.31 -13.15
C VAL A 602 1.89 20.55 -12.94
N LYS A 603 2.71 21.02 -11.99
CA LYS A 603 4.03 20.44 -11.70
C LYS A 603 3.93 19.11 -10.93
N ASP A 604 3.07 19.03 -9.93
CA ASP A 604 2.88 17.84 -9.09
C ASP A 604 1.57 17.13 -9.43
N ARG A 605 1.62 16.32 -10.50
CA ARG A 605 0.46 15.53 -10.95
C ARG A 605 0.21 14.36 -10.00
N LYS A 606 -0.69 14.56 -9.03
CA LYS A 606 -1.20 13.54 -8.11
C LYS A 606 -2.72 13.61 -8.07
N LEU A 607 -3.37 12.62 -8.69
CA LEU A 607 -4.82 12.53 -8.65
C LEU A 607 -5.26 12.25 -7.20
N ASN A 608 -6.14 13.09 -6.68
CA ASN A 608 -6.78 12.93 -5.38
C ASN A 608 -8.30 13.18 -5.49
N CYS A 609 -9.08 12.50 -4.66
CA CYS A 609 -10.53 12.56 -4.68
C CYS A 609 -11.04 12.67 -3.24
N LEU A 610 -11.82 13.70 -2.92
CA LEU A 610 -12.55 13.73 -1.65
C LEU A 610 -13.76 12.81 -1.77
N VAL A 611 -13.76 11.73 -0.98
CA VAL A 611 -14.77 10.67 -1.08
C VAL A 611 -15.40 10.39 0.27
N THR A 612 -16.70 10.11 0.28
CA THR A 612 -17.40 9.54 1.44
C THR A 612 -17.83 8.11 1.14
N ARG A 613 -17.52 7.20 2.05
CA ARG A 613 -17.91 5.80 1.96
C ARG A 613 -19.44 5.62 1.98
N ARG A 614 -19.99 4.84 1.04
CA ARG A 614 -21.38 4.37 1.11
C ARG A 614 -21.45 2.99 1.75
N LEU A 615 -22.17 2.88 2.88
CA LEU A 615 -22.35 1.65 3.65
C LEU A 615 -23.82 1.22 3.64
N ARG A 616 -24.09 -0.06 3.86
CA ARG A 616 -25.46 -0.54 4.03
C ARG A 616 -25.96 -0.09 5.40
N ILE A 617 -27.16 0.50 5.44
CA ILE A 617 -27.81 0.81 6.72
C ILE A 617 -28.00 -0.50 7.50
N ASP A 618 -27.47 -0.54 8.73
CA ASP A 618 -27.52 -1.68 9.64
C ASP A 618 -26.99 -2.99 8.99
N GLY A 619 -26.06 -2.86 8.04
CA GLY A 619 -25.39 -3.97 7.36
C GLY A 619 -26.18 -4.67 6.25
N THR A 620 -27.50 -4.43 6.15
CA THR A 620 -28.37 -5.15 5.19
C THR A 620 -29.21 -4.22 4.30
N GLY A 621 -29.44 -2.98 4.72
CA GLY A 621 -30.26 -2.00 4.01
C GLY A 621 -29.63 -1.41 2.75
N ALA A 622 -30.17 -0.27 2.32
CA ALA A 622 -29.68 0.48 1.17
C ALA A 622 -28.29 1.09 1.45
N TYR A 623 -27.50 1.30 0.39
CA TYR A 623 -26.22 1.98 0.49
C TYR A 623 -26.43 3.49 0.69
N VAL A 624 -25.91 4.02 1.79
CA VAL A 624 -25.98 5.45 2.14
C VAL A 624 -24.59 5.96 2.49
N ALA A 625 -24.26 7.15 2.01
CA ALA A 625 -23.02 7.83 2.36
C ALA A 625 -23.07 8.22 3.84
N THR A 626 -22.13 7.72 4.64
CA THR A 626 -22.14 7.95 6.09
C THR A 626 -20.75 8.14 6.66
N ARG A 627 -20.67 8.97 7.70
CA ARG A 627 -19.50 9.18 8.56
C ARG A 627 -19.67 8.52 9.92
N ASP A 628 -20.84 7.92 10.18
CA ASP A 628 -21.20 7.33 11.45
C ASP A 628 -20.34 6.10 11.77
N ALA A 629 -19.65 6.14 12.91
CA ALA A 629 -18.76 5.08 13.35
C ALA A 629 -19.48 3.76 13.64
N GLY A 630 -20.74 3.79 14.07
CA GLY A 630 -21.53 2.58 14.29
C GLY A 630 -21.80 1.83 13.01
N GLN A 631 -22.27 2.57 12.00
CA GLN A 631 -22.46 1.99 10.67
C GLN A 631 -21.15 1.45 10.10
N ALA A 632 -20.01 2.12 10.36
CA ALA A 632 -18.69 1.63 10.00
C ALA A 632 -18.38 0.28 10.69
N LEU A 633 -18.55 0.17 12.00
CA LEU A 633 -18.32 -1.08 12.73
C LEU A 633 -19.26 -2.20 12.29
N ILE A 634 -20.56 -1.93 12.16
CA ILE A 634 -21.56 -2.95 11.79
C ILE A 634 -21.23 -3.54 10.42
N ASN A 635 -20.95 -2.69 9.43
CA ASN A 635 -20.61 -3.16 8.08
C ASN A 635 -19.25 -3.86 8.06
N MET A 636 -18.26 -3.38 8.81
CA MET A 636 -16.95 -4.02 8.93
C MET A 636 -17.04 -5.41 9.57
N ALA A 637 -17.86 -5.55 10.61
CA ALA A 637 -18.03 -6.82 11.31
C ALA A 637 -18.72 -7.89 10.44
N LEU A 638 -19.71 -7.47 9.64
CA LEU A 638 -20.45 -8.35 8.73
C LEU A 638 -19.69 -8.65 7.42
N ASP A 639 -18.59 -7.95 7.16
CA ASP A 639 -17.79 -8.13 5.96
C ASP A 639 -17.08 -9.50 5.93
N GLN A 640 -17.16 -10.21 4.80
CA GLN A 640 -16.60 -11.56 4.63
C GLN A 640 -15.06 -11.61 4.61
N TYR A 641 -14.39 -10.48 4.37
CA TYR A 641 -12.93 -10.40 4.31
C TYR A 641 -12.33 -9.86 5.61
N ILE A 642 -13.09 -9.07 6.39
CA ILE A 642 -12.61 -8.45 7.63
C ILE A 642 -13.17 -9.16 8.86
N GLY A 643 -14.41 -8.87 9.27
CA GLY A 643 -14.95 -9.34 10.53
C GLY A 643 -15.45 -10.79 10.52
N ARG A 644 -15.99 -11.26 9.37
CA ARG A 644 -16.59 -12.60 9.20
C ARG A 644 -17.61 -12.97 10.28
N ARG A 645 -18.32 -11.97 10.82
CA ARG A 645 -19.35 -12.19 11.84
C ARG A 645 -20.73 -12.32 11.22
N SER A 646 -21.59 -13.01 11.95
CA SER A 646 -23.02 -13.09 11.67
C SER A 646 -23.79 -11.99 12.39
N ALA A 647 -24.96 -11.62 11.87
CA ALA A 647 -25.81 -10.62 12.53
C ALA A 647 -26.26 -11.05 13.95
N SER A 648 -26.25 -12.35 14.26
CA SER A 648 -26.53 -12.87 15.61
C SER A 648 -25.42 -12.58 16.63
N GLU A 649 -24.19 -12.41 16.17
CA GLU A 649 -23.02 -12.10 17.00
C GLU A 649 -22.84 -10.59 17.21
N LEU A 650 -23.67 -9.75 16.59
CA LEU A 650 -23.66 -8.30 16.76
C LEU A 650 -24.94 -7.83 17.45
N ASP A 651 -24.80 -7.03 18.51
CA ASP A 651 -25.93 -6.35 19.11
C ASP A 651 -26.16 -4.99 18.46
N ILE A 652 -26.70 -5.00 17.23
CA ILE A 652 -26.91 -3.79 16.41
C ILE A 652 -27.76 -2.75 17.16
N VAL A 653 -28.77 -3.20 17.91
CA VAL A 653 -29.65 -2.32 18.68
C VAL A 653 -28.87 -1.61 19.78
N GLN A 654 -28.02 -2.34 20.52
CA GLN A 654 -27.21 -1.77 21.58
C GLN A 654 -26.16 -0.78 21.05
N ILE A 655 -25.48 -1.11 19.94
CA ILE A 655 -24.49 -0.21 19.30
C ILE A 655 -25.16 1.11 18.88
N LYS A 656 -26.34 1.04 18.27
CA LYS A 656 -27.10 2.24 17.86
C LYS A 656 -27.55 3.07 19.06
N ALA A 657 -28.02 2.41 20.12
CA ALA A 657 -28.41 3.09 21.35
C ALA A 657 -27.22 3.82 21.97
N GLU A 658 -26.04 3.21 21.98
CA GLU A 658 -24.84 3.80 22.56
C GLU A 658 -24.36 5.02 21.78
N ILE A 659 -24.35 4.95 20.45
CA ILE A 659 -24.04 6.10 19.59
C ILE A 659 -25.03 7.24 19.81
N GLN A 660 -26.32 6.92 19.95
CA GLN A 660 -27.31 7.94 20.26
C GLN A 660 -27.06 8.60 21.62
N LYS A 661 -26.56 7.86 22.61
CA LYS A 661 -26.13 8.45 23.89
C LYS A 661 -24.97 9.42 23.69
N VAL A 662 -23.97 9.08 22.88
CA VAL A 662 -22.85 9.98 22.56
C VAL A 662 -23.35 11.27 21.91
N LYS A 663 -24.24 11.15 20.92
CA LYS A 663 -24.87 12.31 20.25
C LYS A 663 -25.65 13.18 21.23
N ASN A 664 -26.43 12.57 22.11
CA ASN A 664 -27.21 13.30 23.10
C ASN A 664 -26.33 13.98 24.16
N TYR A 665 -25.21 13.35 24.53
CA TYR A 665 -24.26 13.92 25.49
C TYR A 665 -23.58 15.17 24.90
N PHE A 666 -22.99 15.06 23.72
CA PHE A 666 -22.31 16.20 23.09
C PHE A 666 -23.25 17.20 22.41
N GLY A 667 -24.50 16.82 22.14
CA GLY A 667 -25.45 17.66 21.40
C GLY A 667 -25.13 17.82 19.90
N SER A 668 -24.19 17.03 19.37
CA SER A 668 -23.69 17.10 18.00
C SER A 668 -23.42 15.71 17.42
N ASP A 669 -23.63 15.56 16.11
CA ASP A 669 -23.28 14.34 15.37
C ASP A 669 -21.76 14.18 15.17
N ASP A 670 -21.00 15.28 15.27
CA ASP A 670 -19.56 15.33 15.01
C ASP A 670 -18.75 14.38 15.90
N ALA A 671 -19.18 14.19 17.15
CA ALA A 671 -18.54 13.30 18.12
C ALA A 671 -18.63 11.80 17.73
N THR A 672 -19.49 11.46 16.77
CA THR A 672 -19.71 10.08 16.30
C THR A 672 -19.13 9.79 14.92
N GLU A 673 -18.33 10.72 14.40
CA GLU A 673 -17.71 10.57 13.10
C GLU A 673 -16.44 9.71 13.15
N PHE A 674 -16.30 8.82 12.18
CA PHE A 674 -15.08 8.07 11.94
C PHE A 674 -14.65 8.21 10.48
N ASN A 675 -13.48 8.79 10.25
CA ASN A 675 -12.93 9.06 8.93
C ASN A 675 -11.52 8.49 8.82
N TYR A 676 -11.36 7.31 8.22
CA TYR A 676 -10.06 6.65 8.12
C TYR A 676 -9.96 5.71 6.92
N THR A 677 -8.74 5.44 6.48
CA THR A 677 -8.43 4.44 5.45
C THR A 677 -7.63 3.29 6.06
N PHE A 678 -8.19 2.08 6.04
CA PHE A 678 -7.48 0.87 6.40
C PHE A 678 -6.79 0.28 5.18
N ASP A 679 -5.46 0.32 5.18
CA ASP A 679 -4.63 -0.24 4.11
C ASP A 679 -3.48 -1.13 4.62
N ASP A 680 -3.29 -1.21 5.94
CA ASP A 680 -2.36 -2.14 6.58
C ASP A 680 -2.93 -3.57 6.59
N ASP A 681 -2.07 -4.54 6.30
CA ASP A 681 -2.37 -5.98 6.32
C ASP A 681 -2.17 -6.61 7.71
N ASN A 682 -1.50 -5.92 8.63
CA ASN A 682 -1.18 -6.42 9.97
C ASN A 682 -2.25 -6.13 11.02
N LEU A 683 -3.21 -5.25 10.73
CA LEU A 683 -4.26 -4.88 11.68
C LEU A 683 -5.36 -5.94 11.75
N SER A 684 -5.53 -6.54 12.92
CA SER A 684 -6.62 -7.47 13.22
C SER A 684 -7.99 -6.78 13.25
N PHE A 685 -9.08 -7.56 13.17
CA PHE A 685 -10.43 -7.02 13.30
C PHE A 685 -10.66 -6.36 14.68
N GLU A 686 -10.14 -6.95 15.75
CA GLU A 686 -10.31 -6.40 17.11
C GLU A 686 -9.60 -5.04 17.27
N GLU A 687 -8.41 -4.89 16.70
CA GLU A 687 -7.71 -3.60 16.66
C GLU A 687 -8.48 -2.56 15.82
N GLN A 688 -8.96 -2.94 14.63
CA GLN A 688 -9.75 -2.04 13.78
C GLN A 688 -11.06 -1.60 14.48
N ALA A 689 -11.76 -2.51 15.15
CA ALA A 689 -12.96 -2.20 15.92
C ALA A 689 -12.66 -1.30 17.13
N GLY A 690 -11.53 -1.54 17.82
CA GLY A 690 -11.04 -0.68 18.90
C GLY A 690 -10.71 0.74 18.42
N MET A 691 -10.08 0.88 17.24
CA MET A 691 -9.80 2.18 16.62
C MET A 691 -11.08 2.95 16.31
N ILE A 692 -12.10 2.29 15.75
CA ILE A 692 -13.41 2.92 15.46
C ILE A 692 -14.08 3.37 16.75
N ALA A 693 -14.13 2.50 17.77
CA ALA A 693 -14.78 2.83 19.04
C ALA A 693 -14.09 4.00 19.76
N SER A 694 -12.75 3.98 19.80
CA SER A 694 -11.94 5.00 20.47
C SER A 694 -12.14 6.40 19.88
N ALA A 695 -12.32 6.50 18.56
CA ALA A 695 -12.60 7.76 17.87
C ALA A 695 -13.91 8.42 18.32
N CYS A 696 -14.87 7.64 18.84
CA CYS A 696 -16.17 8.10 19.30
C CYS A 696 -16.35 8.00 20.82
N PHE A 697 -15.25 8.03 21.58
CA PHE A 697 -15.25 7.93 23.05
C PHE A 697 -15.93 6.65 23.58
N CYS A 698 -15.92 5.58 22.77
CA CYS A 698 -16.50 4.29 23.10
C CYS A 698 -15.42 3.23 23.25
N GLU A 699 -15.75 2.16 23.96
CA GLU A 699 -14.96 0.94 24.01
C GLU A 699 -15.76 -0.26 23.51
N THR A 700 -15.07 -1.14 22.79
CA THR A 700 -15.65 -2.39 22.29
C THR A 700 -15.44 -3.50 23.30
N HIS A 701 -16.52 -4.21 23.66
CA HIS A 701 -16.45 -5.38 24.53
C HIS A 701 -17.37 -6.50 24.01
N ARG A 702 -17.16 -7.71 24.51
CA ARG A 702 -18.02 -8.87 24.24
C ARG A 702 -18.87 -9.16 25.47
N TYR A 703 -20.16 -9.36 25.26
CA TYR A 703 -21.09 -9.85 26.27
C TYR A 703 -21.73 -11.15 25.76
N GLY A 704 -21.32 -12.27 26.36
CA GLY A 704 -21.61 -13.59 25.79
C GLY A 704 -21.03 -13.71 24.38
N ASN A 705 -21.87 -14.06 23.40
CA ASN A 705 -21.46 -14.14 21.98
C ASN A 705 -21.73 -12.84 21.20
N LYS A 706 -22.10 -11.74 21.86
CA LYS A 706 -22.47 -10.48 21.19
C LYS A 706 -21.42 -9.39 21.38
N LEU A 707 -21.08 -8.72 20.29
CA LEU A 707 -20.27 -7.51 20.29
C LEU A 707 -21.13 -6.30 20.68
N ARG A 708 -20.62 -5.48 21.61
CA ARG A 708 -21.29 -4.30 22.17
C ARG A 708 -20.32 -3.13 22.33
N TRP A 709 -20.89 -1.94 22.42
CA TRP A 709 -20.16 -0.71 22.72
C TRP A 709 -20.52 -0.16 24.08
N LYS A 710 -19.59 0.57 24.69
CA LYS A 710 -19.83 1.29 25.92
C LYS A 710 -19.23 2.67 25.80
N PHE A 711 -20.04 3.70 26.01
CA PHE A 711 -19.59 5.09 26.02
C PHE A 711 -18.85 5.40 27.32
N GLU A 712 -17.71 6.08 27.21
CA GLU A 712 -16.95 6.63 28.33
C GLU A 712 -17.39 8.08 28.60
N GLY A 713 -18.16 8.28 29.68
CA GLY A 713 -18.61 9.59 30.13
C GLY A 713 -18.89 9.62 31.65
N PRO A 714 -19.39 10.76 32.17
CA PRO A 714 -19.73 10.92 33.58
C PRO A 714 -20.73 9.86 34.07
N GLN A 715 -20.47 9.30 35.26
CA GLN A 715 -21.30 8.27 35.89
C GLN A 715 -21.70 8.69 37.31
N ASP A 716 -23.01 8.76 37.56
CA ASP A 716 -23.56 9.17 38.86
C ASP A 716 -23.65 8.01 39.87
N HIS A 717 -23.76 6.78 39.37
CA HIS A 717 -23.95 5.58 40.16
C HIS A 717 -22.81 4.59 39.94
N SER A 718 -22.40 3.91 40.99
CA SER A 718 -21.38 2.86 40.92
C SER A 718 -22.03 1.51 40.63
N VAL A 719 -21.38 0.71 39.78
CA VAL A 719 -21.86 -0.59 39.33
C VAL A 719 -21.67 -1.68 40.39
N LEU A 720 -20.62 -1.60 41.21
CA LEU A 720 -20.35 -2.56 42.29
C LEU A 720 -19.63 -1.89 43.46
N LEU A 721 -19.80 -2.48 44.64
CA LEU A 721 -19.09 -2.13 45.88
C LEU A 721 -18.17 -3.28 46.30
N PHE A 722 -16.89 -2.97 46.50
CA PHE A 722 -15.89 -3.92 47.02
C PHE A 722 -15.51 -3.59 48.46
N ASN A 723 -15.88 -4.48 49.37
CA ASN A 723 -15.52 -4.47 50.78
C ASN A 723 -14.59 -5.64 51.14
N HIS A 724 -14.24 -5.80 52.41
CA HIS A 724 -13.40 -6.91 52.89
C HIS A 724 -14.00 -8.31 52.69
N ARG A 725 -15.32 -8.43 52.40
CA ARG A 725 -15.98 -9.72 52.11
C ARG A 725 -15.76 -10.14 50.66
N ASN A 726 -15.70 -9.18 49.74
CA ASN A 726 -15.59 -9.43 48.30
C ASN A 726 -14.16 -9.28 47.77
N LYS A 727 -13.22 -8.88 48.63
CA LYS A 727 -11.79 -8.78 48.34
C LYS A 727 -11.01 -9.88 49.04
N VAL A 728 -10.00 -10.40 48.36
CA VAL A 728 -9.07 -11.35 48.98
C VAL A 728 -8.24 -10.62 50.05
N PRO A 729 -8.19 -11.13 51.30
CA PRO A 729 -7.44 -10.49 52.37
C PRO A 729 -5.96 -10.26 52.01
N GLY A 730 -5.46 -9.05 52.29
CA GLY A 730 -4.07 -8.68 52.04
C GLY A 730 -3.71 -8.41 50.57
N SER A 731 -4.68 -8.41 49.65
CA SER A 731 -4.44 -8.16 48.21
C SER A 731 -4.50 -6.68 47.81
N GLU A 732 -5.07 -5.80 48.64
CA GLU A 732 -5.27 -4.38 48.29
C GLU A 732 -3.99 -3.57 48.42
N LYS A 733 -3.68 -2.83 47.37
CA LYS A 733 -2.57 -1.87 47.29
C LYS A 733 -3.07 -0.56 46.72
N ARG A 734 -2.91 0.52 47.46
CA ARG A 734 -3.20 1.89 47.00
C ARG A 734 -1.90 2.64 46.79
N THR A 735 -1.74 3.26 45.62
CA THR A 735 -0.61 4.12 45.28
C THR A 735 -1.12 5.54 45.15
N ILE A 736 -0.57 6.45 45.94
CA ILE A 736 -0.88 7.88 45.89
C ILE A 736 0.25 8.57 45.15
N ASN A 737 -0.06 9.22 44.04
CA ASN A 737 0.88 9.97 43.23
C ASN A 737 0.78 11.45 43.60
N ILE A 738 1.87 12.00 44.14
CA ILE A 738 1.98 13.44 44.42
C ILE A 738 2.55 14.09 43.16
N GLY A 739 1.66 14.53 42.26
CA GLY A 739 1.98 15.13 40.96
C GLY A 739 1.55 14.26 39.78
N VAL A 740 1.71 14.80 38.57
CA VAL A 740 1.32 14.09 37.33
C VAL A 740 2.24 12.89 37.10
N ASN A 741 1.65 11.74 36.78
CA ASN A 741 2.38 10.51 36.51
C ASN A 741 3.46 10.73 35.43
N LYS A 742 4.68 10.20 35.65
CA LYS A 742 5.87 10.37 34.80
C LYS A 742 6.30 11.84 34.55
N ASN A 743 5.81 12.79 35.35
CA ASN A 743 6.05 14.23 35.17
C ASN A 743 5.73 14.70 33.74
N TYR A 744 4.60 14.22 33.18
CA TYR A 744 4.10 14.80 31.95
C TYR A 744 3.66 16.24 32.20
N ASP A 745 4.13 17.16 31.37
CA ASP A 745 3.80 18.60 31.45
C ASP A 745 2.83 19.05 30.35
N GLY A 746 2.31 18.09 29.57
CA GLY A 746 1.37 18.33 28.49
C GLY A 746 0.88 17.07 27.79
N VAL A 747 0.05 17.25 26.77
CA VAL A 747 -0.44 16.18 25.86
C VAL A 747 -0.24 16.63 24.42
N GLU A 748 0.28 15.74 23.59
CA GLU A 748 0.37 15.91 22.13
C GLU A 748 -0.54 14.89 21.46
N LEU A 749 -1.63 15.35 20.85
CA LEU A 749 -2.58 14.50 20.14
C LEU A 749 -2.42 14.69 18.62
N GLU A 750 -2.01 13.63 17.93
CA GLU A 750 -1.90 13.61 16.47
C GLU A 750 -3.23 13.15 15.86
N TYR A 751 -3.76 13.96 14.93
CA TYR A 751 -4.99 13.69 14.16
C TYR A 751 -4.83 14.15 12.71
N THR A 752 -5.78 13.77 11.84
CA THR A 752 -5.74 14.18 10.43
C THR A 752 -6.53 15.47 10.25
N SER A 753 -5.92 16.51 9.71
CA SER A 753 -6.61 17.79 9.50
C SER A 753 -7.65 17.67 8.37
N PRO A 754 -8.85 18.28 8.51
CA PRO A 754 -9.88 18.24 7.47
C PRO A 754 -9.52 19.08 6.25
N ASP A 755 -8.69 20.12 6.40
CA ASP A 755 -8.42 21.13 5.36
C ASP A 755 -7.41 20.65 4.32
N ASP A 756 -6.30 20.07 4.78
CA ASP A 756 -5.14 19.66 3.98
C ASP A 756 -4.88 18.14 4.00
N ASP A 757 -5.64 17.38 4.80
CA ASP A 757 -5.47 15.94 5.03
C ASP A 757 -4.05 15.57 5.52
N ILE A 758 -3.36 16.55 6.13
CA ILE A 758 -2.04 16.37 6.73
C ILE A 758 -2.22 15.99 8.20
N ARG A 759 -1.39 15.07 8.68
CA ARG A 759 -1.34 14.74 10.11
C ARG A 759 -0.80 15.94 10.88
N THR A 760 -1.66 16.50 11.72
CA THR A 760 -1.38 17.67 12.54
C THR A 760 -1.45 17.27 14.01
N THR A 761 -0.58 17.86 14.82
CA THR A 761 -0.56 17.64 16.27
C THR A 761 -1.24 18.81 16.97
N TYR A 762 -2.17 18.51 17.89
CA TYR A 762 -2.69 19.47 18.86
C TYR A 762 -1.96 19.26 20.19
N SER A 763 -1.34 20.32 20.69
CA SER A 763 -0.55 20.28 21.93
C SER A 763 -1.23 21.06 23.04
N ILE A 764 -1.19 20.50 24.25
CA ILE A 764 -1.59 21.15 25.50
C ILE A 764 -0.34 21.22 26.39
N PRO A 765 0.01 22.37 26.99
CA PRO A 765 -0.62 23.68 26.83
C PRO A 765 -0.36 24.28 25.43
N GLU A 766 -1.28 25.11 24.93
CA GLU A 766 -1.25 25.63 23.55
C GLU A 766 -0.06 26.59 23.27
N ASP A 767 0.62 27.05 24.32
CA ASP A 767 1.82 27.88 24.22
C ASP A 767 3.08 27.10 23.83
N GLY A 768 2.99 25.77 23.71
CA GLY A 768 4.11 24.89 23.37
C GLY A 768 5.17 24.83 24.47
N SER A 769 4.81 25.17 25.71
CA SER A 769 5.74 25.15 26.86
C SER A 769 6.09 23.75 27.36
N ALA A 770 5.33 22.73 26.94
CA ALA A 770 5.54 21.33 27.32
C ALA A 770 6.90 20.80 26.82
N ARG A 771 7.73 20.32 27.74
CA ARG A 771 9.04 19.70 27.47
C ARG A 771 8.97 18.18 27.46
N ASN A 772 8.00 17.60 28.15
CA ASN A 772 7.73 16.17 28.23
C ASN A 772 6.22 15.90 28.07
N PRO A 773 5.65 16.09 26.87
CA PRO A 773 4.24 15.80 26.63
C PRO A 773 3.97 14.30 26.45
N MET A 774 2.80 13.84 26.90
CA MET A 774 2.29 12.51 26.56
C MET A 774 1.81 12.50 25.11
N LYS A 775 2.46 11.69 24.27
CA LYS A 775 2.12 11.56 22.84
C LYS A 775 1.03 10.54 22.62
N ILE A 776 -0.05 10.95 21.97
CA ILE A 776 -1.22 10.12 21.67
C ILE A 776 -1.44 10.18 20.15
N THR A 777 -1.35 9.02 19.51
CA THR A 777 -1.68 8.89 18.08
C THR A 777 -3.12 8.44 17.95
N THR A 778 -3.94 9.23 17.27
CA THR A 778 -5.35 8.89 17.04
C THR A 778 -5.57 8.45 15.60
N SER A 779 -6.56 7.60 15.40
CA SER A 779 -6.98 7.13 14.08
C SER A 779 -8.47 7.38 13.92
N GLY A 780 -8.88 7.92 12.77
CA GLY A 780 -10.29 8.20 12.49
C GLY A 780 -10.79 9.58 12.86
N ILE A 781 -10.07 10.34 13.67
CA ILE A 781 -10.43 11.71 14.05
C ILE A 781 -9.95 12.68 12.97
N ARG A 782 -10.92 13.33 12.31
CA ARG A 782 -10.68 14.37 11.29
C ARG A 782 -11.23 15.74 11.68
N ASN A 783 -12.05 15.82 12.73
CA ASN A 783 -12.65 17.07 13.19
C ASN A 783 -11.76 17.72 14.27
N HIS A 784 -11.42 19.00 14.07
CA HIS A 784 -10.62 19.77 15.02
C HIS A 784 -11.26 19.85 16.42
N ALA A 785 -12.58 20.03 16.52
CA ALA A 785 -13.28 20.15 17.79
C ALA A 785 -13.18 18.84 18.59
N VAL A 786 -13.42 17.70 17.93
CA VAL A 786 -13.33 16.37 18.54
C VAL A 786 -11.90 16.07 19.01
N ALA A 787 -10.90 16.41 18.19
CA ALA A 787 -9.49 16.25 18.57
C ALA A 787 -9.12 17.06 19.82
N LYS A 788 -9.59 18.32 19.92
CA LYS A 788 -9.39 19.17 21.09
C LYS A 788 -10.06 18.60 22.34
N THR A 789 -11.32 18.20 22.23
CA THR A 789 -12.06 17.58 23.34
C THR A 789 -11.34 16.33 23.84
N ARG A 790 -10.87 15.45 22.93
CA ARG A 790 -10.11 14.26 23.32
C ARG A 790 -8.81 14.62 24.04
N ALA A 791 -8.04 15.57 23.52
CA ALA A 791 -6.78 15.97 24.14
C ALA A 791 -6.99 16.54 25.56
N TRP A 792 -8.00 17.40 25.75
CA TRP A 792 -8.32 17.97 27.06
C TRP A 792 -8.81 16.91 28.05
N ARG A 793 -9.59 15.93 27.59
CA ARG A 793 -10.02 14.81 28.44
C ARG A 793 -8.81 14.00 28.94
N GLU A 794 -7.87 13.67 28.07
CA GLU A 794 -6.65 12.94 28.46
C GLU A 794 -5.76 13.78 29.38
N TRP A 795 -5.63 15.09 29.13
CA TRP A 795 -4.90 16.00 30.01
C TRP A 795 -5.54 16.09 31.40
N ASN A 796 -6.87 16.24 31.48
CA ASN A 796 -7.58 16.27 32.75
C ASN A 796 -7.46 14.95 33.51
N LYS A 797 -7.49 13.80 32.82
CA LYS A 797 -7.18 12.50 33.43
C LYS A 797 -5.78 12.50 34.05
N LEU A 798 -4.75 12.95 33.33
CA LEU A 798 -3.39 13.04 33.87
C LEU A 798 -3.27 13.98 35.08
N LEU A 799 -3.98 15.11 35.07
CA LEU A 799 -3.94 16.12 36.14
C LEU A 799 -4.63 15.66 37.43
N TYR A 800 -5.82 15.08 37.31
CA TYR A 800 -6.67 14.73 38.46
C TYR A 800 -6.56 13.24 38.84
N GLN A 801 -5.73 12.44 38.15
CA GLN A 801 -5.40 11.09 38.56
C GLN A 801 -4.33 11.11 39.65
N ASP A 802 -4.77 11.02 40.90
CA ASP A 802 -3.92 11.07 42.09
C ASP A 802 -3.82 9.73 42.82
N ILE A 803 -4.80 8.85 42.68
CA ILE A 803 -4.83 7.55 43.38
C ILE A 803 -5.05 6.41 42.38
N SER A 804 -4.21 5.39 42.45
CA SER A 804 -4.46 4.09 41.81
C SER A 804 -4.65 2.99 42.85
N CYS A 805 -5.61 2.11 42.63
CA CYS A 805 -5.95 1.01 43.52
C CYS A 805 -5.86 -0.32 42.77
N GLU A 806 -5.13 -1.28 43.33
CA GLU A 806 -4.99 -2.64 42.83
C GLU A 806 -5.47 -3.62 43.91
N PHE A 807 -6.33 -4.57 43.57
CA PHE A 807 -6.79 -5.61 44.50
C PHE A 807 -7.28 -6.85 43.77
N THR A 808 -7.32 -7.98 44.48
CA THR A 808 -7.92 -9.22 43.98
C THR A 808 -9.35 -9.32 44.49
N ALA A 809 -10.32 -9.35 43.57
CA ALA A 809 -11.74 -9.49 43.84
C ALA A 809 -12.22 -10.93 43.61
N LEU A 810 -13.35 -11.29 44.23
CA LEU A 810 -14.08 -12.54 43.96
C LEU A 810 -14.88 -12.47 42.65
N ASP A 811 -15.63 -13.54 42.35
CA ASP A 811 -16.32 -13.80 41.08
C ASP A 811 -17.30 -12.68 40.66
N GLU A 812 -17.84 -11.88 41.59
CA GLU A 812 -18.72 -10.75 41.28
C GLU A 812 -18.07 -9.72 40.34
N SER A 813 -16.74 -9.64 40.34
CA SER A 813 -15.99 -8.76 39.46
C SER A 813 -16.17 -9.07 37.96
N ASN A 814 -16.61 -10.28 37.59
CA ASN A 814 -16.91 -10.65 36.19
C ASN A 814 -18.08 -9.84 35.59
N LEU A 815 -18.87 -9.15 36.41
CA LEU A 815 -19.92 -8.25 35.94
C LEU A 815 -19.37 -6.89 35.45
N LEU A 816 -18.13 -6.55 35.81
CA LEU A 816 -17.54 -5.27 35.45
C LEU A 816 -17.01 -5.25 34.03
N ILE A 817 -17.12 -4.08 33.44
CA ILE A 817 -16.50 -3.72 32.18
C ILE A 817 -15.56 -2.55 32.45
N ARG A 818 -14.49 -2.45 31.66
CA ARG A 818 -13.58 -1.30 31.71
C ARG A 818 -14.33 0.03 31.70
N ASN A 819 -13.80 1.01 32.42
CA ASN A 819 -14.38 2.32 32.71
C ASN A 819 -15.69 2.29 33.52
N ASP A 820 -16.10 1.16 34.12
CA ASP A 820 -17.16 1.20 35.13
C ASP A 820 -16.69 1.94 36.38
N ARG A 821 -17.55 2.80 36.90
CA ARG A 821 -17.39 3.39 38.22
C ARG A 821 -17.72 2.33 39.28
N ILE A 822 -16.78 2.08 40.17
CA ILE A 822 -16.90 1.15 41.30
C ILE A 822 -16.61 1.88 42.61
N LEU A 823 -17.14 1.36 43.70
CA LEU A 823 -16.78 1.79 45.05
C LEU A 823 -15.83 0.77 45.66
N VAL A 824 -14.74 1.24 46.25
CA VAL A 824 -13.75 0.37 46.88
C VAL A 824 -13.53 0.87 48.30
N ALA A 825 -13.92 0.08 49.30
CA ALA A 825 -13.64 0.38 50.70
C ALA A 825 -12.12 0.37 50.94
N ASP A 826 -11.57 1.33 51.68
CA ASP A 826 -10.12 1.39 51.96
C ASP A 826 -9.68 0.42 53.05
N ASN A 827 -9.52 -0.87 52.71
CA ASN A 827 -9.11 -1.87 53.72
C ASN A 827 -7.61 -1.81 54.07
N THR A 828 -6.87 -0.79 53.60
CA THR A 828 -5.52 -0.49 54.10
C THR A 828 -5.56 0.28 55.43
N LYS A 829 -6.70 0.89 55.77
CA LYS A 829 -6.94 1.59 57.02
C LYS A 829 -7.72 0.70 58.00
N THR A 830 -7.41 0.84 59.29
CA THR A 830 -8.11 0.14 60.37
C THR A 830 -9.44 0.78 60.78
N THR A 831 -9.79 1.93 60.20
CA THR A 831 -10.96 2.76 60.58
C THR A 831 -12.14 2.63 59.63
N VAL A 832 -12.04 1.78 58.60
CA VAL A 832 -13.11 1.59 57.62
C VAL A 832 -14.25 0.75 58.18
N ARG A 833 -15.47 1.14 57.81
CA ARG A 833 -16.72 0.54 58.28
C ARG A 833 -17.40 -0.15 57.11
N ASP A 834 -17.08 -1.41 56.91
CA ASP A 834 -17.61 -2.20 55.81
C ASP A 834 -18.01 -3.60 56.29
N GLY A 835 -18.87 -4.29 55.55
CA GLY A 835 -19.33 -5.62 55.96
C GLY A 835 -20.60 -6.07 55.25
N GLU A 836 -21.37 -6.93 55.91
CA GLU A 836 -22.67 -7.43 55.44
C GLU A 836 -23.79 -7.08 56.42
N VAL A 837 -25.01 -6.90 55.90
CA VAL A 837 -26.21 -6.69 56.71
C VAL A 837 -26.71 -8.04 57.22
N GLU A 838 -26.89 -8.16 58.54
CA GLU A 838 -27.35 -9.40 59.18
C GLU A 838 -28.86 -9.44 59.39
N PHE A 839 -29.44 -8.31 59.79
CA PHE A 839 -30.87 -8.21 60.08
C PHE A 839 -31.43 -6.84 59.70
N VAL A 840 -32.71 -6.80 59.35
CA VAL A 840 -33.43 -5.59 58.92
C VAL A 840 -34.74 -5.49 59.71
N ASP A 841 -34.89 -4.44 60.51
CA ASP A 841 -36.12 -4.08 61.21
C ASP A 841 -36.59 -2.69 60.77
N GLY A 842 -37.50 -2.63 59.79
CA GLY A 842 -37.94 -1.37 59.19
C GLY A 842 -36.81 -0.58 58.52
N LEU A 843 -36.42 0.54 59.12
CA LEU A 843 -35.29 1.39 58.68
C LEU A 843 -34.02 1.18 59.51
N THR A 844 -34.06 0.31 60.52
CA THR A 844 -32.90 -0.04 61.34
C THR A 844 -32.23 -1.30 60.76
N LEU A 845 -30.93 -1.22 60.51
CA LEU A 845 -30.10 -2.32 60.03
C LEU A 845 -29.17 -2.78 61.15
N THR A 846 -29.11 -4.09 61.39
CA THR A 846 -28.08 -4.72 62.22
C THR A 846 -26.93 -5.19 61.32
N LEU A 847 -25.72 -4.75 61.62
CA LEU A 847 -24.53 -4.92 60.78
C LEU A 847 -23.56 -5.96 61.33
N SER A 848 -22.79 -6.59 60.44
CA SER A 848 -21.78 -7.60 60.83
C SER A 848 -20.58 -7.07 61.63
N GLN A 849 -20.39 -5.74 61.68
CA GLN A 849 -19.34 -5.09 62.45
C GLN A 849 -19.94 -4.03 63.36
N TYR A 850 -19.33 -3.86 64.55
CA TYR A 850 -19.70 -2.77 65.45
C TYR A 850 -19.36 -1.42 64.83
N VAL A 851 -20.35 -0.54 64.82
CA VAL A 851 -20.24 0.86 64.40
C VAL A 851 -19.60 1.70 65.52
N GLN A 852 -19.78 1.28 66.78
CA GLN A 852 -19.09 1.79 67.97
C GLN A 852 -18.60 0.62 68.82
N ASP A 853 -17.32 0.63 69.23
CA ASP A 853 -16.79 -0.40 70.13
C ASP A 853 -17.38 -0.25 71.55
N PRO A 854 -18.11 -1.25 72.07
CA PRO A 854 -18.66 -1.19 73.43
C PRO A 854 -17.60 -1.26 74.56
N TYR A 855 -16.31 -1.50 74.27
CA TYR A 855 -15.28 -1.79 75.29
C TYR A 855 -13.99 -0.94 75.26
N SER A 856 -13.77 0.00 74.33
CA SER A 856 -12.46 0.68 74.25
C SER A 856 -12.31 1.94 75.13
N ARG A 857 -11.43 1.84 76.14
CA ARG A 857 -10.77 2.97 76.83
C ARG A 857 -9.29 3.13 76.46
N THR A 858 -8.72 2.38 75.50
CA THR A 858 -7.24 2.40 75.33
C THR A 858 -6.71 2.19 73.90
N TYR A 859 -7.52 1.82 72.91
CA TYR A 859 -7.09 1.85 71.51
C TYR A 859 -8.24 2.37 70.63
N GLY A 860 -8.08 3.57 70.06
CA GLY A 860 -9.01 4.13 69.06
C GLY A 860 -9.11 3.22 67.83
N ASN A 861 -10.14 3.26 66.99
CA ASN A 861 -10.91 4.40 66.53
C ASN A 861 -12.12 3.87 65.75
N VAL A 862 -13.36 3.89 66.26
CA VAL A 862 -14.57 3.93 65.41
C VAL A 862 -15.71 4.52 66.24
N GLU A 863 -15.93 5.83 66.16
CA GLU A 863 -17.16 6.46 66.66
C GLU A 863 -17.77 7.29 65.52
N ILE A 864 -19.07 7.12 65.27
CA ILE A 864 -19.85 8.12 64.53
C ILE A 864 -19.83 9.37 65.39
N LYS A 865 -19.15 10.42 64.94
CA LYS A 865 -19.08 11.67 65.71
C LYS A 865 -20.45 12.36 65.71
N GLU A 866 -20.89 12.76 66.89
CA GLU A 866 -22.13 13.53 67.06
C GLU A 866 -22.00 14.88 66.31
N GLY A 867 -22.85 15.10 65.30
CA GLY A 867 -22.86 16.33 64.48
C GLY A 867 -22.30 16.20 63.06
N GLU A 868 -21.69 15.06 62.68
CA GLU A 868 -21.27 14.78 61.29
C GLU A 868 -22.30 13.93 60.55
N LYS A 869 -22.50 14.18 59.24
CA LYS A 869 -23.42 13.40 58.40
C LYS A 869 -22.71 12.18 57.83
N TYR A 870 -23.34 11.01 57.94
CA TYR A 870 -22.84 9.75 57.39
C TYR A 870 -23.76 9.23 56.30
N TYR A 871 -23.17 8.53 55.34
CA TYR A 871 -23.89 7.80 54.28
C TYR A 871 -23.50 6.34 54.31
N ILE A 872 -24.48 5.47 54.12
CA ILE A 872 -24.28 4.04 53.90
C ILE A 872 -24.54 3.73 52.43
N TYR A 873 -23.58 3.06 51.82
CA TYR A 873 -23.72 2.42 50.52
C TYR A 873 -24.18 0.99 50.72
N LEU A 874 -25.29 0.61 50.08
CA LEU A 874 -25.85 -0.75 50.13
C LEU A 874 -25.84 -1.35 48.73
N GLN A 875 -25.21 -2.52 48.58
CA GLN A 875 -25.24 -3.23 47.30
C GLN A 875 -26.53 -4.04 47.18
N MET A 876 -27.31 -3.70 46.16
CA MET A 876 -28.58 -4.34 45.85
C MET A 876 -28.39 -5.64 45.06
N PRO A 877 -29.37 -6.55 45.06
CA PRO A 877 -29.29 -7.82 44.34
C PRO A 877 -29.19 -7.72 42.81
N ASP A 878 -29.40 -6.54 42.22
CA ASP A 878 -29.16 -6.26 40.80
C ASP A 878 -27.80 -5.59 40.52
N ALA A 879 -26.88 -5.70 41.49
CA ALA A 879 -25.58 -5.06 41.54
C ALA A 879 -25.60 -3.53 41.74
N THR A 880 -26.74 -2.84 41.66
CA THR A 880 -26.77 -1.38 41.88
C THR A 880 -26.37 -1.02 43.31
N VAL A 881 -25.68 0.11 43.49
CA VAL A 881 -25.33 0.61 44.82
C VAL A 881 -26.24 1.78 45.18
N ASP A 882 -26.95 1.65 46.29
CA ASP A 882 -27.83 2.68 46.82
C ASP A 882 -27.14 3.47 47.94
N MET A 883 -27.12 4.79 47.83
CA MET A 883 -26.52 5.69 48.82
C MET A 883 -27.61 6.31 49.69
N ILE A 884 -27.58 6.06 51.00
CA ILE A 884 -28.61 6.49 51.94
C ILE A 884 -27.94 7.21 53.12
N GLY A 885 -28.47 8.38 53.51
CA GLY A 885 -28.03 9.04 54.74
C GLY A 885 -28.40 8.19 55.95
N CYS A 886 -27.49 8.07 56.91
CA CYS A 886 -27.69 7.17 58.04
C CYS A 886 -27.23 7.78 59.36
N GLU A 887 -27.87 7.36 60.44
CA GLU A 887 -27.56 7.72 61.83
C GLU A 887 -27.36 6.49 62.69
N MET A 888 -26.82 6.68 63.89
CA MET A 888 -26.59 5.59 64.81
C MET A 888 -27.90 5.05 65.39
N GLY A 889 -28.02 3.73 65.48
CA GLY A 889 -29.13 3.05 66.16
C GLY A 889 -28.98 3.01 67.67
N ASN A 890 -29.86 2.26 68.34
CA ASN A 890 -29.82 2.14 69.80
C ASN A 890 -28.72 1.18 70.27
N ASN A 891 -28.34 0.21 69.43
CA ASN A 891 -27.27 -0.74 69.69
C ASN A 891 -25.97 -0.36 68.92
N PRO A 892 -24.79 -0.78 69.43
CA PRO A 892 -23.49 -0.43 68.84
C PRO A 892 -23.24 -0.99 67.42
N ASP A 893 -24.03 -1.96 66.97
CA ASP A 893 -24.04 -2.61 65.65
C ASP A 893 -25.22 -2.18 64.77
N GLU A 894 -26.02 -1.20 65.22
CA GLU A 894 -27.22 -0.74 64.52
C GLU A 894 -27.06 0.62 63.86
N VAL A 895 -27.68 0.75 62.68
CA VAL A 895 -27.75 1.99 61.91
C VAL A 895 -29.18 2.25 61.46
N ILE A 896 -29.64 3.50 61.61
CA ILE A 896 -30.97 3.96 61.18
C ILE A 896 -30.83 4.71 59.86
N LEU A 897 -31.65 4.33 58.86
CA LEU A 897 -31.67 4.95 57.54
C LEU A 897 -32.64 6.14 57.45
N ASN A 898 -32.25 7.20 56.75
CA ASN A 898 -33.10 8.38 56.51
C ASN A 898 -34.21 8.15 55.47
N ARG A 899 -34.01 7.17 54.59
CA ARG A 899 -35.01 6.71 53.61
C ARG A 899 -34.96 5.20 53.48
N ALA A 900 -36.06 4.61 53.03
CA ALA A 900 -36.06 3.20 52.71
C ALA A 900 -35.14 2.90 51.50
N PRO A 901 -34.47 1.73 51.49
CA PRO A 901 -33.68 1.30 50.34
C PRO A 901 -34.52 1.14 49.07
N LEU A 902 -33.89 1.37 47.90
CA LEU A 902 -34.55 1.26 46.59
C LEU A 902 -35.15 -0.13 46.33
N LYS A 903 -34.50 -1.19 46.84
CA LYS A 903 -34.94 -2.59 46.69
C LYS A 903 -34.83 -3.34 48.01
N LYS A 904 -35.49 -4.50 48.08
CA LYS A 904 -35.40 -5.40 49.24
C LYS A 904 -33.95 -5.89 49.42
N LEU A 905 -33.43 -5.68 50.62
CA LEU A 905 -32.10 -6.17 51.02
C LEU A 905 -32.10 -7.70 51.18
N VAL A 906 -30.97 -8.32 50.84
CA VAL A 906 -30.78 -9.77 50.93
C VAL A 906 -30.07 -10.09 52.24
N VAL A 907 -30.80 -10.68 53.19
CA VAL A 907 -30.28 -11.06 54.52
C VAL A 907 -30.54 -12.53 54.88
N GLY A 908 -31.26 -13.26 54.02
CA GLY A 908 -31.59 -14.66 54.26
C GLY A 908 -30.37 -15.59 54.17
N ALA A 909 -30.28 -16.56 55.07
CA ALA A 909 -29.22 -17.58 55.07
C ALA A 909 -29.33 -18.59 53.90
N ASP A 910 -30.40 -18.50 53.10
CA ASP A 910 -30.66 -19.31 51.91
C ASP A 910 -29.88 -18.84 50.67
N ARG A 911 -29.27 -17.64 50.72
CA ARG A 911 -28.46 -17.09 49.63
C ARG A 911 -27.00 -16.96 50.03
N TYR A 912 -26.11 -17.26 49.09
CA TYR A 912 -24.66 -17.32 49.30
C TYR A 912 -24.01 -15.94 49.60
N ALA A 913 -24.57 -14.85 49.06
CA ALA A 913 -24.11 -13.48 49.30
C ALA A 913 -25.21 -12.64 49.93
N LYS A 914 -24.94 -12.09 51.13
CA LYS A 914 -25.78 -11.09 51.79
C LYS A 914 -25.50 -9.70 51.23
N THR A 915 -26.39 -8.74 51.47
CA THR A 915 -26.17 -7.35 51.06
C THR A 915 -24.94 -6.78 51.77
N THR A 916 -23.95 -6.38 50.98
CA THR A 916 -22.73 -5.71 51.45
C THR A 916 -22.97 -4.22 51.68
N TYR A 917 -22.24 -3.65 52.64
CA TYR A 917 -22.30 -2.23 52.95
C TYR A 917 -20.93 -1.59 53.10
N LEU A 918 -20.91 -0.26 52.93
CA LEU A 918 -19.80 0.64 53.26
C LEU A 918 -20.36 1.94 53.85
N ILE A 919 -19.91 2.32 55.05
CA ILE A 919 -20.29 3.58 55.69
C ILE A 919 -19.16 4.59 55.54
N VAL A 920 -19.49 5.77 55.02
CA VAL A 920 -18.56 6.89 54.82
C VAL A 920 -19.10 8.17 55.47
N ALA A 921 -18.19 9.02 55.92
CA ALA A 921 -18.53 10.39 56.28
C ALA A 921 -18.84 11.19 55.00
N ALA A 922 -19.71 12.20 55.10
CA ALA A 922 -20.06 13.07 53.97
C ALA A 922 -18.84 13.73 53.29
N SER A 923 -17.74 13.95 54.02
CA SER A 923 -16.48 14.50 53.50
C SER A 923 -15.65 13.55 52.64
N ASP A 924 -15.92 12.24 52.71
CA ASP A 924 -15.08 11.19 52.09
C ASP A 924 -15.84 10.40 51.01
N VAL A 925 -17.07 10.79 50.68
CA VAL A 925 -17.96 10.15 49.70
C VAL A 925 -17.28 9.98 48.33
N ASP A 926 -16.58 11.00 47.85
CA ASP A 926 -15.92 10.99 46.53
C ASP A 926 -14.59 10.23 46.51
N LYS A 927 -13.95 10.04 47.68
CA LYS A 927 -12.60 9.45 47.77
C LYS A 927 -12.56 7.93 47.61
N GLU A 928 -13.72 7.27 47.67
CA GLU A 928 -13.83 5.81 47.54
C GLU A 928 -14.37 5.37 46.17
N ALA A 929 -14.62 6.30 45.26
CA ALA A 929 -15.04 6.01 43.89
C ALA A 929 -13.84 5.86 42.94
N PHE A 930 -13.82 4.77 42.19
CA PHE A 930 -12.75 4.44 41.24
C PHE A 930 -13.33 4.05 39.87
N LEU A 931 -12.57 4.27 38.80
CA LEU A 931 -12.81 3.74 37.47
C LEU A 931 -11.94 2.50 37.25
N LEU A 932 -12.57 1.41 36.80
CA LEU A 932 -11.85 0.21 36.42
C LEU A 932 -11.03 0.44 35.14
N THR A 933 -9.71 0.28 35.22
CA THR A 933 -8.82 0.42 34.04
C THR A 933 -8.44 -0.92 33.43
N GLU A 934 -8.28 -1.96 34.25
CA GLU A 934 -7.88 -3.28 33.81
C GLU A 934 -8.48 -4.36 34.72
N LEU A 935 -8.93 -5.46 34.10
CA LEU A 935 -9.41 -6.66 34.78
C LEU A 935 -8.68 -7.86 34.17
N SER A 936 -7.99 -8.62 35.01
CA SER A 936 -7.21 -9.78 34.59
C SER A 936 -7.59 -11.01 35.43
N PRO A 937 -7.88 -12.18 34.82
CA PRO A 937 -8.17 -13.40 35.56
C PRO A 937 -6.95 -13.83 36.38
N ASN A 938 -7.14 -14.14 37.66
CA ASN A 938 -6.08 -14.67 38.53
C ASN A 938 -6.24 -16.19 38.71
N ASN A 939 -7.41 -16.61 39.18
CA ASN A 939 -7.82 -18.01 39.33
C ASN A 939 -9.28 -18.20 38.86
N GLU A 940 -9.82 -19.43 38.91
CA GLU A 940 -11.19 -19.73 38.46
C GLU A 940 -12.29 -18.90 39.16
N LEU A 941 -12.03 -18.40 40.37
CA LEU A 941 -13.00 -17.67 41.20
C LEU A 941 -12.53 -16.25 41.59
N THR A 942 -11.37 -15.80 41.08
CA THR A 942 -10.81 -14.49 41.46
C THR A 942 -10.17 -13.75 40.29
N ASN A 943 -10.34 -12.44 40.28
CA ASN A 943 -9.79 -11.53 39.27
C ASN A 943 -8.94 -10.44 39.94
N ASN A 944 -7.84 -10.03 39.29
CA ASN A 944 -7.07 -8.86 39.70
C ASN A 944 -7.60 -7.63 38.97
N LEU A 945 -7.93 -6.60 39.74
CA LEU A 945 -8.47 -5.34 39.25
C LEU A 945 -7.44 -4.24 39.47
N THR A 946 -7.25 -3.41 38.45
CA THR A 946 -6.51 -2.14 38.54
C THR A 946 -7.48 -1.01 38.24
N CYS A 947 -7.50 -0.01 39.12
CA CYS A 947 -8.44 1.09 39.08
C CYS A 947 -7.73 2.43 39.33
N ILE A 948 -8.30 3.50 38.80
CA ILE A 948 -7.87 4.90 39.04
C ILE A 948 -9.01 5.64 39.74
N ASN A 949 -8.72 6.70 40.49
CA ASN A 949 -9.77 7.49 41.14
C ASN A 949 -10.79 8.00 40.10
N TYR A 950 -12.06 8.07 40.49
CA TYR A 950 -13.08 8.72 39.68
C TYR A 950 -13.15 10.20 40.04
N ASP A 951 -12.99 11.07 39.05
CA ASP A 951 -13.17 12.51 39.22
C ASP A 951 -14.03 13.07 38.08
N ALA A 952 -15.09 13.80 38.40
CA ALA A 952 -15.96 14.42 37.41
C ALA A 952 -15.20 15.44 36.53
N ARG A 953 -14.09 16.01 37.04
CA ARG A 953 -13.25 16.98 36.32
C ARG A 953 -12.53 16.37 35.11
N TYR A 954 -12.44 15.04 35.02
CA TYR A 954 -11.98 14.36 33.80
C TYR A 954 -12.75 14.81 32.55
N TYR A 955 -14.04 15.13 32.72
CA TYR A 955 -14.97 15.46 31.64
C TYR A 955 -15.30 16.95 31.55
N GLU A 956 -14.68 17.81 32.38
CA GLU A 956 -15.03 19.24 32.50
C GLU A 956 -15.00 20.00 31.15
N LYS A 957 -14.10 19.60 30.25
CA LYS A 957 -13.91 20.24 28.94
C LYS A 957 -14.65 19.58 27.78
N ASP A 958 -15.44 18.55 28.05
CA ASP A 958 -16.12 17.78 26.99
C ASP A 958 -17.06 18.64 26.12
N HIS A 959 -17.82 19.55 26.76
CA HIS A 959 -18.76 20.46 26.09
C HIS A 959 -18.14 21.81 25.71
N SER A 960 -16.81 21.96 25.84
CA SER A 960 -16.16 23.26 25.58
C SER A 960 -15.92 23.53 24.09
N PHE A 961 -15.87 22.49 23.25
CA PHE A 961 -15.43 22.60 21.86
C PHE A 961 -16.40 22.02 20.84
N ILE A 962 -17.22 21.03 21.22
CA ILE A 962 -18.19 20.33 20.37
C ILE A 962 -19.58 20.93 20.59
#